data_AF-A0A0S8E1N6-F1
#
_entry.id   AF-A0A0S8E1N6-F1
#
_cell.length_a   1.000
_cell.length_b   1.000
_cell.length_c   1.000
_cell.angle_alpha   90.00
_cell.angle_beta   90.00
_cell.angle_gamma   90.00
#
_symmetry.space_group_name_H-M   'P 1'
#
loop_
_entity.id
_entity.type
_entity.pdbx_description
1 polymer ?
#
loop_
_entity_poly.entity_id
_entity_poly.type
_entity_poly.pdbx_seq_one_letter_code
_entity_poly.pdbx_strand_id
1 'polypeptide(L)'
;MNRSVIIGLAFVLSLAPGARAAAENLADAAGIEGGFVVCVGCDDTKLLASLGVNDRFVVQGLSDDIKAVAAAREQVKSTGVYGKICVGLFDGKQLPYVESLVNLLIITDPGELSADEIKRVLVPGGMALIREGLDVSGIDPTAAGTLEGWKAFKKPWPDEIDDWTHFLHDAQGTSVSDDRVAGHPKGLRWTGGPFWARSHEHTASMQALVSTAGRIFYVMDEGPTESIQLPPEFFLTARDAFNGTVLWKRPLHDWFNPLYPLKSGPSWLPRRLVAVKDRVYVAPGIGQDLLCLEAATGRTVCTYAETASTFELIVSDGTVFAAVDPDGKAVDYNQQNANCWKERDRASAIWGWSRDKGTRLVKAMRAESGDLLWERKMPVAPITLAADDRMVCFYDGGSVVALEKESGSQLWKAEVSQMKLIPTGYGGPRLVICEDRVLFSPTKEIYAISAKTGDILWSVKDKPRSGHFSLEDFYVIDNKVWALQRQNRGAFTTYGLSDGVQLAEHVNPIESFYIHQRCYPGRATVKYQLPPIMGTPVYDMAADTWTNNHWFRGGCVYGIMPANGMVYATPSACACYYQSKVNGFNAAAPNAQSAKAPPAGQRLTKGPAYGKIENREPKIEDPVDWPTFRHDNGRSGYARTDVPAEIEQSWKKDFGTKISQPTVAGGKLFLSAIDEHTIYALDAASGRQIWHFVADGRVNSSPTIYKGLATFGCADGCVYALTADDGQLAWKFQAAPSARRLVSYGQPESVWPLAGSTLIQDGRLYCVAGRSMFLDGGLRMLILNPETGRLIHENVMDTAVPGTDKQLEDLLMGKHMPVSMPDILSSDGQYVYMKSQTFTMDGKRVRVRPQRPDTQYDEEVHLFAP
;
A
#
# COMPACT_ATOMS: atom_id res chain seq x y z
N MET A 1 -7.82 -38.23 1.89
CA MET A 1 -6.96 -38.68 0.78
C MET A 1 -5.74 -37.78 0.74
N ASN A 2 -4.57 -38.35 1.01
CA ASN A 2 -3.30 -37.66 1.16
C ASN A 2 -2.93 -36.83 -0.08
N ARG A 3 -2.86 -35.50 0.06
CA ARG A 3 -2.12 -34.64 -0.87
C ARG A 3 -0.77 -34.34 -0.24
N SER A 4 0.25 -35.04 -0.72
CA SER A 4 1.65 -34.73 -0.46
C SER A 4 1.95 -33.30 -0.93
N VAL A 5 2.36 -32.45 0.01
CA VAL A 5 2.96 -31.15 -0.28
C VAL A 5 4.32 -31.43 -0.93
N ILE A 6 4.41 -31.28 -2.24
CA ILE A 6 5.70 -31.26 -2.94
C ILE A 6 6.31 -29.89 -2.65
N ILE A 7 7.15 -29.83 -1.62
CA ILE A 7 8.12 -28.75 -1.43
C ILE A 7 9.12 -28.90 -2.57
N GLY A 8 9.04 -28.04 -3.58
CA GLY A 8 10.09 -27.92 -4.58
C GLY A 8 11.36 -27.45 -3.89
N LEU A 9 12.31 -28.37 -3.67
CA LEU A 9 13.69 -28.01 -3.34
C LEU A 9 14.26 -27.29 -4.57
N ALA A 10 14.25 -25.96 -4.55
CA ALA A 10 15.18 -25.20 -5.36
C ALA A 10 16.59 -25.55 -4.87
N PHE A 11 17.42 -26.08 -5.77
CA PHE A 11 18.85 -26.24 -5.52
C PHE A 11 19.47 -24.85 -5.37
N VAL A 12 19.43 -24.30 -4.16
CA VAL A 12 20.26 -23.15 -3.79
C VAL A 12 21.68 -23.70 -3.78
N LEU A 13 22.51 -23.29 -4.74
CA LEU A 13 23.96 -23.42 -4.61
C LEU A 13 24.35 -22.70 -3.32
N SER A 14 24.58 -23.48 -2.26
CA SER A 14 24.95 -22.95 -0.96
C SER A 14 26.23 -22.14 -1.13
N LEU A 15 26.15 -20.83 -0.94
CA LEU A 15 27.33 -20.02 -0.66
C LEU A 15 28.09 -20.68 0.49
N ALA A 16 29.42 -20.71 0.40
CA ALA A 16 30.26 -21.25 1.47
C ALA A 16 29.84 -20.61 2.82
N PRO A 17 29.72 -21.39 3.92
CA PRO A 17 29.18 -20.93 5.20
C PRO A 17 29.80 -19.62 5.73
N GLY A 18 31.08 -19.35 5.41
CA GLY A 18 31.79 -18.13 5.80
C GLY A 18 31.34 -16.85 5.10
N ALA A 19 30.82 -16.90 3.87
CA ALA A 19 30.36 -15.70 3.15
C ALA A 19 28.95 -15.27 3.58
N ARG A 20 28.12 -16.22 4.02
CA ARG A 20 26.80 -15.96 4.60
C ARG A 20 26.92 -15.27 5.97
N ALA A 21 27.82 -15.76 6.82
CA ALA A 21 28.10 -15.16 8.12
C ALA A 21 28.60 -13.71 8.00
N ALA A 22 29.50 -13.39 7.06
CA ALA A 22 30.15 -12.07 6.99
C ALA A 22 29.23 -10.89 6.61
N ALA A 23 28.10 -11.11 5.93
CA ALA A 23 27.21 -10.03 5.48
C ALA A 23 25.87 -9.95 6.24
N GLU A 24 25.34 -11.09 6.73
CA GLU A 24 24.34 -11.06 7.82
C GLU A 24 24.95 -10.26 9.00
N ASN A 25 26.24 -10.45 9.28
CA ASN A 25 27.00 -9.63 10.24
C ASN A 25 27.00 -8.11 9.95
N LEU A 26 26.91 -7.65 8.70
CA LEU A 26 27.04 -6.21 8.39
C LEU A 26 25.71 -5.46 8.61
N ALA A 27 24.59 -6.02 8.12
CA ALA A 27 23.27 -5.44 8.37
C ALA A 27 22.89 -5.51 9.84
N ASP A 28 23.16 -6.64 10.50
CA ASP A 28 22.92 -6.83 11.93
C ASP A 28 23.78 -5.87 12.77
N ALA A 29 25.06 -5.71 12.44
CA ALA A 29 25.93 -4.77 13.15
C ALA A 29 25.57 -3.30 12.87
N ALA A 30 24.94 -2.99 11.73
CA ALA A 30 24.33 -1.69 11.46
C ALA A 30 22.97 -1.48 12.17
N GLY A 31 22.42 -2.51 12.83
CA GLY A 31 21.11 -2.47 13.48
C GLY A 31 19.93 -2.39 12.49
N ILE A 32 20.12 -2.85 11.26
CA ILE A 32 19.08 -2.87 10.22
C ILE A 32 18.63 -4.32 10.03
N GLU A 33 17.41 -4.64 10.46
CA GLU A 33 16.90 -6.02 10.47
C GLU A 33 16.01 -6.39 9.25
N GLY A 34 15.81 -5.45 8.32
CA GLY A 34 15.02 -5.62 7.11
C GLY A 34 14.80 -4.30 6.36
N GLY A 35 14.18 -4.38 5.18
CA GLY A 35 13.84 -3.21 4.36
C GLY A 35 14.58 -3.17 3.01
N PHE A 36 14.80 -1.97 2.48
CA PHE A 36 15.41 -1.76 1.17
C PHE A 36 16.91 -1.42 1.31
N VAL A 37 17.76 -2.24 0.70
CA VAL A 37 19.22 -2.11 0.75
C VAL A 37 19.76 -1.74 -0.62
N VAL A 38 20.65 -0.75 -0.65
CA VAL A 38 21.31 -0.32 -1.88
C VAL A 38 22.82 -0.40 -1.70
N CYS A 39 23.51 -1.04 -2.65
CA CYS A 39 24.97 -1.04 -2.73
C CYS A 39 25.42 -0.22 -3.94
N VAL A 40 26.21 0.84 -3.71
CA VAL A 40 26.83 1.67 -4.75
C VAL A 40 28.26 1.18 -4.95
N GLY A 41 28.55 0.74 -6.17
CA GLY A 41 29.65 -0.15 -6.50
C GLY A 41 29.14 -1.59 -6.53
N CYS A 42 29.31 -2.26 -7.69
CA CYS A 42 28.87 -3.65 -7.90
C CYS A 42 30.05 -4.61 -8.09
N ASP A 43 31.21 -4.25 -7.57
CA ASP A 43 32.44 -5.03 -7.58
C ASP A 43 32.35 -6.27 -6.66
N ASP A 44 31.61 -6.17 -5.54
CA ASP A 44 31.41 -7.26 -4.58
C ASP A 44 30.03 -7.94 -4.74
N THR A 45 29.93 -8.80 -5.74
CA THR A 45 28.72 -9.60 -5.97
C THR A 45 28.45 -10.63 -4.88
N LYS A 46 29.45 -11.00 -4.07
CA LYS A 46 29.25 -11.88 -2.91
C LYS A 46 28.50 -11.17 -1.80
N LEU A 47 28.83 -9.90 -1.54
CA LEU A 47 28.11 -9.04 -0.59
C LEU A 47 26.65 -8.84 -1.01
N LEU A 48 26.40 -8.58 -2.30
CA LEU A 48 25.04 -8.51 -2.82
C LEU A 48 24.29 -9.83 -2.58
N ALA A 49 24.91 -10.95 -2.97
CA ALA A 49 24.32 -12.28 -2.86
C ALA A 49 23.96 -12.67 -1.42
N SER A 50 24.82 -12.37 -0.46
CA SER A 50 24.61 -12.73 0.95
C SER A 50 23.50 -11.90 1.62
N LEU A 51 23.38 -10.60 1.30
CA LEU A 51 22.27 -9.77 1.78
C LEU A 51 20.92 -10.24 1.21
N GLY A 52 20.88 -10.64 -0.07
CA GLY A 52 19.63 -11.03 -0.74
C GLY A 52 19.10 -12.44 -0.42
N VAL A 53 19.80 -13.22 0.41
CA VAL A 53 19.30 -14.51 0.93
C VAL A 53 18.20 -14.30 1.98
N ASN A 54 18.20 -13.17 2.67
CA ASN A 54 17.24 -12.87 3.72
C ASN A 54 15.99 -12.21 3.11
N ASP A 55 14.86 -12.91 3.17
CA ASP A 55 13.57 -12.49 2.60
C ASP A 55 13.00 -11.19 3.20
N ARG A 56 13.60 -10.67 4.28
CA ARG A 56 13.26 -9.36 4.86
C ARG A 56 13.88 -8.19 4.10
N PHE A 57 14.83 -8.47 3.20
CA PHE A 57 15.51 -7.47 2.40
C PHE A 57 15.13 -7.53 0.92
N VAL A 58 15.05 -6.34 0.32
CA VAL A 58 15.12 -6.17 -1.13
C VAL A 58 16.43 -5.46 -1.42
N VAL A 59 17.29 -6.06 -2.26
CA VAL A 59 18.67 -5.60 -2.45
C VAL A 59 18.88 -5.12 -3.87
N GLN A 60 19.46 -3.92 -4.02
CA GLN A 60 19.82 -3.37 -5.31
C GLN A 60 21.29 -2.95 -5.38
N GLY A 61 22.05 -3.52 -6.32
CA GLY A 61 23.36 -3.02 -6.71
C GLY A 61 23.25 -1.92 -7.77
N LEU A 62 24.10 -0.90 -7.67
CA LEU A 62 24.18 0.21 -8.62
C LEU A 62 25.65 0.46 -9.03
N SER A 63 25.85 0.74 -10.31
CA SER A 63 27.12 1.22 -10.85
C SER A 63 26.84 2.14 -12.04
N ASP A 64 27.74 3.06 -12.35
CA ASP A 64 27.73 3.88 -13.56
C ASP A 64 28.51 3.22 -14.72
N ASP A 65 29.15 2.06 -14.49
CA ASP A 65 29.80 1.25 -15.52
C ASP A 65 28.87 0.15 -16.06
N ILE A 66 28.47 0.30 -17.32
CA ILE A 66 27.63 -0.66 -18.03
C ILE A 66 28.24 -2.07 -18.11
N LYS A 67 29.58 -2.19 -18.16
CA LYS A 67 30.26 -3.49 -18.21
C LYS A 67 30.21 -4.18 -16.85
N ALA A 68 30.45 -3.43 -15.78
CA ALA A 68 30.34 -3.92 -14.41
C ALA A 68 28.90 -4.38 -14.11
N VAL A 69 27.90 -3.60 -14.51
CA VAL A 69 26.48 -3.98 -14.40
C VAL A 69 26.20 -5.28 -15.16
N ALA A 70 26.63 -5.41 -16.41
CA ALA A 70 26.40 -6.62 -17.19
C ALA A 70 27.04 -7.86 -16.54
N ALA A 71 28.30 -7.74 -16.09
CA ALA A 71 29.00 -8.84 -15.41
C ALA A 71 28.32 -9.23 -14.09
N ALA A 72 27.93 -8.25 -13.27
CA ALA A 72 27.25 -8.48 -12.01
C ALA A 72 25.86 -9.13 -12.21
N ARG A 73 25.12 -8.75 -13.27
CA ARG A 73 23.84 -9.37 -13.61
C ARG A 73 23.99 -10.86 -13.94
N GLU A 74 24.94 -11.21 -14.80
CA GLU A 74 25.20 -12.61 -15.15
C GLU A 74 25.58 -13.42 -13.92
N GLN A 75 26.43 -12.86 -13.05
CA GLN A 75 26.84 -13.54 -11.84
C GLN A 75 25.68 -13.73 -10.84
N VAL A 76 24.90 -12.69 -10.54
CA VAL A 76 23.73 -12.80 -9.66
C VAL A 76 22.66 -13.73 -10.25
N LYS A 77 22.47 -13.72 -11.58
CA LYS A 77 21.54 -14.63 -12.24
C LYS A 77 21.97 -16.08 -12.09
N SER A 78 23.26 -16.36 -12.17
CA SER A 78 23.79 -17.73 -11.99
C SER A 78 23.52 -18.34 -10.61
N THR A 79 23.16 -17.54 -9.60
CA THR A 79 22.81 -18.02 -8.25
C THR A 79 21.31 -18.29 -8.08
N GLY A 80 20.47 -17.94 -9.06
CA GLY A 80 19.02 -18.21 -9.06
C GLY A 80 18.19 -17.26 -8.18
N VAL A 81 18.75 -16.14 -7.72
CA VAL A 81 18.06 -15.16 -6.85
C VAL A 81 17.81 -13.80 -7.51
N TYR A 82 18.07 -13.68 -8.82
CA TYR A 82 17.83 -12.45 -9.56
C TYR A 82 16.35 -12.05 -9.49
N GLY A 83 16.08 -10.77 -9.25
CA GLY A 83 14.75 -10.28 -8.88
C GLY A 83 14.67 -9.91 -7.41
N LYS A 84 15.08 -10.81 -6.50
CA LYS A 84 15.31 -10.41 -5.09
C LYS A 84 16.53 -9.51 -4.96
N ILE A 85 17.54 -9.82 -5.78
CA ILE A 85 18.71 -8.99 -6.01
C ILE A 85 18.65 -8.49 -7.44
N CYS A 86 18.71 -7.17 -7.60
CA CYS A 86 18.79 -6.54 -8.91
C CYS A 86 20.06 -5.70 -9.02
N VAL A 87 20.62 -5.60 -10.22
CA VAL A 87 21.75 -4.70 -10.48
C VAL A 87 21.35 -3.74 -11.58
N GLY A 88 21.52 -2.44 -11.37
CA GLY A 88 21.11 -1.39 -12.30
C GLY A 88 22.21 -0.38 -12.59
N LEU A 89 22.06 0.30 -13.72
CA LEU A 89 22.88 1.47 -14.05
C LEU A 89 22.32 2.71 -13.34
N PHE A 90 23.18 3.62 -12.91
CA PHE A 90 22.82 4.99 -12.52
C PHE A 90 23.84 6.00 -13.08
N ASP A 91 23.65 7.29 -12.83
CA ASP A 91 24.44 8.37 -13.45
C ASP A 91 25.70 8.78 -12.66
N GLY A 92 26.04 8.05 -11.60
CA GLY A 92 27.19 8.34 -10.73
C GLY A 92 26.97 9.48 -9.71
N LYS A 93 25.85 10.22 -9.81
CA LYS A 93 25.60 11.47 -9.06
C LYS A 93 24.32 11.45 -8.24
N GLN A 94 23.26 10.89 -8.80
CA GLN A 94 21.92 10.83 -8.23
C GLN A 94 21.41 9.40 -8.21
N LEU A 95 21.11 8.92 -7.02
CA LEU A 95 20.48 7.63 -6.84
C LEU A 95 19.06 7.66 -7.40
N PRO A 96 18.63 6.62 -8.12
CA PRO A 96 17.40 6.63 -8.90
C PRO A 96 16.15 6.39 -8.05
N TYR A 97 16.10 6.88 -6.81
CA TYR A 97 15.00 6.62 -5.86
C TYR A 97 14.27 7.90 -5.48
N VAL A 98 12.99 7.76 -5.13
CA VAL A 98 12.26 8.78 -4.35
C VAL A 98 12.93 8.99 -2.99
N GLU A 99 12.66 10.11 -2.34
CA GLU A 99 13.16 10.37 -0.98
C GLU A 99 12.67 9.35 0.05
N SER A 100 13.49 9.14 1.09
CA SER A 100 13.21 8.27 2.23
C SER A 100 12.74 6.87 1.82
N LEU A 101 13.57 6.13 1.09
CA LEU A 101 13.26 4.77 0.61
C LEU A 101 14.26 3.73 1.15
N VAL A 102 15.53 4.09 1.32
CA VAL A 102 16.64 3.18 1.59
C VAL A 102 16.88 3.04 3.10
N ASN A 103 16.82 1.82 3.63
CA ASN A 103 17.14 1.52 5.03
C ASN A 103 18.65 1.44 5.26
N LEU A 104 19.37 0.81 4.32
CA LEU A 104 20.82 0.63 4.37
C LEU A 104 21.44 0.96 3.02
N LEU A 105 22.33 1.96 3.00
CA LEU A 105 23.10 2.37 1.83
C LEU A 105 24.56 2.00 2.03
N ILE A 106 25.07 1.04 1.27
CA ILE A 106 26.47 0.59 1.30
C ILE A 106 27.20 1.25 0.14
N ILE A 107 28.31 1.92 0.41
CA ILE A 107 29.08 2.67 -0.60
C ILE A 107 30.50 2.10 -0.65
N THR A 108 30.79 1.35 -1.70
CA THR A 108 32.15 0.85 -2.03
C THR A 108 32.81 1.70 -3.11
N ASP A 109 32.02 2.43 -3.90
CA ASP A 109 32.46 3.45 -4.83
C ASP A 109 31.48 4.64 -4.77
N PRO A 110 31.88 5.81 -4.23
CA PRO A 110 30.98 6.95 -4.06
C PRO A 110 30.68 7.67 -5.37
N GLY A 111 31.46 7.46 -6.43
CA GLY A 111 31.38 8.30 -7.64
C GLY A 111 31.39 9.80 -7.30
N GLU A 112 30.32 10.50 -7.68
CA GLU A 112 30.08 11.91 -7.39
C GLU A 112 28.88 12.13 -6.44
N LEU A 113 28.54 11.14 -5.60
CA LEU A 113 27.44 11.26 -4.64
C LEU A 113 27.71 12.37 -3.62
N SER A 114 26.68 13.18 -3.37
CA SER A 114 26.72 14.24 -2.35
C SER A 114 26.09 13.79 -1.03
N ALA A 115 26.43 14.49 0.06
CA ALA A 115 25.79 14.27 1.34
C ALA A 115 24.27 14.46 1.32
N ASP A 116 23.79 15.46 0.59
CA ASP A 116 22.36 15.74 0.48
C ASP A 116 21.63 14.61 -0.24
N GLU A 117 22.25 14.02 -1.26
CA GLU A 117 21.69 12.89 -1.98
C GLU A 117 21.55 11.64 -1.10
N ILE A 118 22.57 11.34 -0.29
CA ILE A 118 22.54 10.24 0.67
C ILE A 118 21.46 10.49 1.74
N LYS A 119 21.41 11.69 2.33
CA LYS A 119 20.38 12.08 3.30
C LYS A 119 18.97 12.03 2.69
N ARG A 120 18.83 12.37 1.41
CA ARG A 120 17.55 12.36 0.69
C ARG A 120 16.99 10.95 0.58
N VAL A 121 17.80 9.96 0.17
CA VAL A 121 17.30 8.59 -0.07
C VAL A 121 17.15 7.76 1.19
N LEU A 122 17.92 8.03 2.25
CA LEU A 122 17.81 7.28 3.49
C LEU A 122 16.45 7.51 4.16
N VAL A 123 15.83 6.45 4.68
CA VAL A 123 14.67 6.57 5.58
C VAL A 123 15.08 7.22 6.91
N PRO A 124 14.17 7.89 7.64
CA PRO A 124 14.40 8.22 9.05
C PRO A 124 14.94 7.02 9.85
N GLY A 125 16.07 7.20 10.53
CA GLY A 125 16.76 6.13 11.25
C GLY A 125 17.57 5.15 10.40
N GLY A 126 17.55 5.28 9.06
CA GLY A 126 18.37 4.48 8.14
C GLY A 126 19.86 4.81 8.22
N MET A 127 20.69 3.91 7.69
CA MET A 127 22.14 3.94 7.81
C MET A 127 22.83 4.01 6.44
N ALA A 128 23.86 4.85 6.31
CA ALA A 128 24.85 4.75 5.24
C ALA A 128 26.17 4.20 5.79
N LEU A 129 26.74 3.19 5.12
CA LEU A 129 28.05 2.62 5.40
C LEU A 129 28.98 2.94 4.23
N ILE A 130 30.03 3.69 4.50
CA ILE A 130 31.03 4.14 3.52
C ILE A 130 32.33 3.40 3.79
N ARG A 131 32.87 2.67 2.81
CA ARG A 131 34.11 1.89 2.99
C ARG A 131 35.25 2.82 3.44
N GLU A 132 36.04 2.37 4.41
CA GLU A 132 37.19 3.12 4.91
C GLU A 132 38.15 3.53 3.80
N GLY A 133 38.73 4.72 3.93
CA GLY A 133 39.55 5.34 2.88
C GLY A 133 38.77 6.15 1.84
N LEU A 134 37.44 6.00 1.78
CA LEU A 134 36.56 6.83 0.95
C LEU A 134 36.06 8.04 1.76
N ASP A 135 35.80 9.14 1.06
CA ASP A 135 35.26 10.36 1.65
C ASP A 135 34.12 10.92 0.80
N VAL A 136 33.04 11.32 1.46
CA VAL A 136 31.87 11.95 0.84
C VAL A 136 31.66 13.30 1.53
N SER A 137 31.99 14.38 0.82
CA SER A 137 31.98 15.73 1.37
C SER A 137 30.61 16.09 1.98
N GLY A 138 30.61 16.56 3.23
CA GLY A 138 29.40 16.98 3.96
C GLY A 138 28.63 15.86 4.67
N ILE A 139 29.12 14.62 4.62
CA ILE A 139 28.72 13.56 5.54
C ILE A 139 29.74 13.46 6.65
N ASP A 140 29.33 13.90 7.84
CA ASP A 140 30.06 13.61 9.06
C ASP A 140 29.67 12.21 9.53
N PRO A 141 30.62 11.25 9.60
CA PRO A 141 30.34 9.95 10.16
C PRO A 141 29.86 10.11 11.60
N THR A 142 28.73 9.49 11.94
CA THR A 142 28.27 9.44 13.31
C THR A 142 29.22 8.56 14.12
N ALA A 143 29.62 8.98 15.32
CA ALA A 143 30.45 8.19 16.25
C ALA A 143 29.78 6.88 16.73
N ALA A 144 28.55 6.60 16.28
CA ALA A 144 27.74 5.45 16.63
C ALA A 144 28.24 4.17 15.93
N GLY A 145 29.34 3.62 16.46
CA GLY A 145 29.86 2.30 16.11
C GLY A 145 30.85 2.33 14.94
N THR A 146 32.14 2.23 15.23
CA THR A 146 33.14 1.88 14.22
C THR A 146 32.94 0.42 13.85
N LEU A 147 32.19 0.18 12.77
CA LEU A 147 32.23 -1.08 12.04
C LEU A 147 33.62 -1.17 11.40
N GLU A 148 34.39 -2.21 11.72
CA GLU A 148 35.74 -2.37 11.18
C GLU A 148 35.71 -2.30 9.64
N GLY A 149 36.45 -1.35 9.05
CA GLY A 149 36.46 -1.13 7.60
C GLY A 149 35.36 -0.19 7.06
N TRP A 150 34.53 0.42 7.92
CA TRP A 150 33.40 1.28 7.51
C TRP A 150 33.23 2.54 8.37
N LYS A 151 32.96 3.67 7.70
CA LYS A 151 32.40 4.89 8.30
C LYS A 151 30.88 4.82 8.23
N ALA A 152 30.19 5.07 9.34
CA ALA A 152 28.73 4.97 9.43
C ALA A 152 28.06 6.35 9.59
N PHE A 153 26.93 6.58 8.92
CA PHE A 153 26.08 7.76 9.11
C PHE A 153 24.62 7.32 9.28
N LYS A 154 24.01 7.68 10.42
CA LYS A 154 22.58 7.43 10.67
C LYS A 154 21.75 8.69 10.42
N LYS A 155 20.71 8.58 9.58
CA LYS A 155 19.77 9.70 9.35
C LYS A 155 18.93 9.95 10.62
N PRO A 156 18.90 11.18 11.15
CA PRO A 156 18.04 11.52 12.28
C PRO A 156 16.55 11.27 11.99
N TRP A 157 15.79 11.02 13.06
CA TRP A 157 14.34 10.98 12.99
C TRP A 157 13.80 12.42 12.96
N PRO A 158 12.93 12.81 12.00
CA PRO A 158 12.33 14.14 11.97
C PRO A 158 11.33 14.36 13.11
N ASP A 159 11.29 15.58 13.66
CA ASP A 159 10.35 15.96 14.73
C ASP A 159 8.93 16.24 14.19
N GLU A 160 8.79 16.38 12.87
CA GLU A 160 7.53 16.76 12.23
C GLU A 160 6.64 15.57 11.83
N ILE A 161 7.13 14.33 11.97
CA ILE A 161 6.37 13.12 11.66
C ILE A 161 6.05 12.35 12.93
N ASP A 162 4.96 11.59 12.89
CA ASP A 162 4.44 10.92 14.07
C ASP A 162 4.01 9.47 13.76
N ASP A 163 3.88 8.69 14.82
CA ASP A 163 3.45 7.30 14.81
C ASP A 163 1.91 7.19 14.86
N TRP A 164 1.38 5.97 14.76
CA TRP A 164 -0.05 5.70 14.93
C TRP A 164 -0.21 4.40 15.73
N THR A 165 0.18 4.49 17.01
CA THR A 165 0.42 3.33 17.87
C THR A 165 -0.82 2.47 18.15
N HIS A 166 -2.01 3.08 18.09
CA HIS A 166 -3.28 2.44 18.40
C HIS A 166 -4.32 2.69 17.30
N PHE A 167 -5.39 1.90 17.27
CA PHE A 167 -6.49 2.11 16.31
C PHE A 167 -7.03 3.56 16.30
N LEU A 168 -7.08 4.24 17.44
CA LEU A 168 -7.53 5.64 17.58
C LEU A 168 -6.34 6.57 17.84
N HIS A 169 -5.25 6.40 17.08
CA HIS A 169 -3.97 7.09 17.19
C HIS A 169 -3.13 6.65 18.39
N ASP A 170 -3.61 6.88 19.60
CA ASP A 170 -2.87 6.66 20.85
C ASP A 170 -3.74 5.98 21.93
N ALA A 171 -3.17 5.83 23.14
CA ALA A 171 -3.87 5.27 24.30
C ALA A 171 -4.97 6.20 24.84
N GLN A 172 -4.86 7.51 24.62
CA GLN A 172 -5.88 8.51 24.98
C GLN A 172 -7.08 8.49 24.02
N GLY A 173 -6.90 7.85 22.86
CA GLY A 173 -7.91 7.67 21.84
C GLY A 173 -8.18 8.94 21.06
N THR A 174 -7.18 9.76 20.74
CA THR A 174 -7.38 11.08 20.08
C THR A 174 -7.88 11.00 18.62
N SER A 175 -7.43 10.00 17.85
CA SER A 175 -7.56 9.97 16.37
C SER A 175 -7.00 11.22 15.65
N VAL A 176 -6.10 11.94 16.31
CA VAL A 176 -5.38 13.09 15.79
C VAL A 176 -3.90 12.81 15.95
N SER A 177 -3.18 12.72 14.85
CA SER A 177 -1.72 12.61 14.87
C SER A 177 -1.04 13.98 14.92
N ASP A 178 0.09 14.05 15.61
CA ASP A 178 0.96 15.23 15.66
C ASP A 178 1.76 15.43 14.35
N ASP A 179 1.59 14.55 13.37
CA ASP A 179 2.23 14.63 12.06
C ASP A 179 1.88 15.93 11.32
N ARG A 180 2.90 16.73 10.98
CA ARG A 180 2.76 18.01 10.28
C ARG A 180 3.02 17.90 8.78
N VAL A 181 3.36 16.71 8.30
CA VAL A 181 3.70 16.41 6.90
C VAL A 181 2.59 15.61 6.21
N ALA A 182 2.06 14.58 6.85
CA ALA A 182 0.99 13.73 6.33
C ALA A 182 -0.27 14.56 6.01
N GLY A 183 -0.80 14.40 4.79
CA GLY A 183 -1.91 15.21 4.30
C GLY A 183 -2.34 14.80 2.90
N HIS A 184 -2.28 15.73 1.94
CA HIS A 184 -2.70 15.47 0.56
C HIS A 184 -1.90 14.32 -0.09
N PRO A 185 -2.54 13.28 -0.67
CA PRO A 185 -1.83 12.20 -1.34
C PRO A 185 -1.47 12.62 -2.79
N LYS A 186 -0.27 13.14 -3.05
CA LYS A 186 0.13 13.59 -4.40
C LYS A 186 1.26 12.78 -5.04
N GLY A 187 2.20 12.29 -4.24
CA GLY A 187 3.32 11.46 -4.69
C GLY A 187 3.26 10.06 -4.09
N LEU A 188 3.33 9.03 -4.93
CA LEU A 188 3.32 7.66 -4.44
C LEU A 188 4.70 7.31 -3.86
N ARG A 189 4.73 6.73 -2.65
CA ARG A 189 5.96 6.28 -1.99
C ARG A 189 6.20 4.81 -2.18
N TRP A 190 5.14 4.01 -2.05
CA TRP A 190 5.16 2.59 -2.41
C TRP A 190 3.74 2.07 -2.62
N THR A 191 3.65 0.97 -3.36
CA THR A 191 2.44 0.15 -3.48
C THR A 191 2.79 -1.30 -3.14
N GLY A 192 1.92 -1.96 -2.38
CA GLY A 192 2.14 -3.31 -1.89
C GLY A 192 0.89 -4.18 -1.97
N GLY A 193 1.10 -5.47 -1.72
CA GLY A 193 0.02 -6.45 -1.69
C GLY A 193 -0.70 -6.55 -0.34
N PRO A 194 -1.84 -7.28 -0.31
CA PRO A 194 -2.51 -7.85 -1.49
C PRO A 194 -3.17 -6.75 -2.36
N PHE A 195 -3.24 -6.99 -3.67
CA PHE A 195 -3.90 -6.07 -4.62
C PHE A 195 -5.43 -5.98 -4.37
N TRP A 196 -5.98 -7.00 -3.72
CA TRP A 196 -7.40 -7.26 -3.58
C TRP A 196 -7.83 -7.31 -2.10
N ALA A 197 -9.14 -7.36 -1.88
CA ALA A 197 -9.78 -7.74 -0.62
C ALA A 197 -10.97 -8.66 -0.93
N ARG A 198 -11.28 -9.62 -0.05
CA ARG A 198 -12.21 -10.74 -0.36
C ARG A 198 -13.68 -10.36 -0.42
N SER A 199 -14.09 -9.34 0.35
CA SER A 199 -15.50 -9.02 0.49
C SER A 199 -15.73 -7.54 0.76
N HIS A 200 -16.81 -7.04 0.17
CA HIS A 200 -17.45 -5.79 0.53
C HIS A 200 -18.90 -6.01 0.97
N GLU A 201 -19.34 -7.23 1.27
CA GLU A 201 -20.73 -7.52 1.71
C GLU A 201 -20.77 -8.09 3.14
N HIS A 202 -19.78 -8.91 3.48
CA HIS A 202 -19.42 -9.36 4.83
C HIS A 202 -18.20 -8.59 5.35
N THR A 203 -17.77 -8.89 6.57
CA THR A 203 -16.55 -8.33 7.20
C THR A 203 -15.39 -8.16 6.20
N ALA A 204 -14.89 -6.94 6.07
CA ALA A 204 -13.83 -6.62 5.11
C ALA A 204 -12.50 -7.28 5.49
N SER A 205 -11.61 -7.52 4.52
CA SER A 205 -10.34 -8.20 4.79
C SER A 205 -9.44 -7.48 5.80
N MET A 206 -9.28 -6.15 5.70
CA MET A 206 -8.42 -5.38 6.59
C MET A 206 -9.10 -5.15 7.94
N GLN A 207 -8.53 -5.66 9.03
CA GLN A 207 -9.14 -5.70 10.35
C GLN A 207 -8.50 -4.73 11.35
N ALA A 208 -7.19 -4.53 11.27
CA ALA A 208 -6.45 -3.62 12.14
C ALA A 208 -5.20 -3.13 11.40
N LEU A 209 -4.76 -1.91 11.70
CA LEU A 209 -3.51 -1.33 11.22
C LEU A 209 -3.00 -0.34 12.29
N VAL A 210 -1.69 -0.37 12.58
CA VAL A 210 -1.00 0.55 13.49
C VAL A 210 0.41 0.80 12.96
N SER A 211 1.05 1.88 13.41
CA SER A 211 2.42 2.23 13.04
C SER A 211 3.24 2.59 14.27
N THR A 212 4.48 2.09 14.35
CA THR A 212 5.47 2.65 15.26
C THR A 212 6.90 2.47 14.74
N ALA A 213 7.79 3.41 15.06
CA ALA A 213 9.23 3.32 14.80
C ALA A 213 9.56 2.90 13.35
N GLY A 214 8.86 3.52 12.37
CA GLY A 214 9.09 3.30 10.95
C GLY A 214 8.58 1.96 10.41
N ARG A 215 7.69 1.29 11.15
CA ARG A 215 7.06 0.03 10.74
C ARG A 215 5.56 0.12 10.86
N ILE A 216 4.85 -0.53 9.93
CA ILE A 216 3.41 -0.72 9.99
C ILE A 216 3.08 -2.18 10.29
N PHE A 217 2.07 -2.39 11.13
CA PHE A 217 1.56 -3.70 11.52
C PHE A 217 0.09 -3.78 11.23
N TYR A 218 -0.36 -4.85 10.58
CA TYR A 218 -1.77 -5.00 10.23
C TYR A 218 -2.25 -6.44 10.27
N VAL A 219 -3.54 -6.60 10.55
CA VAL A 219 -4.23 -7.89 10.45
C VAL A 219 -5.15 -7.87 9.24
N MET A 220 -4.96 -8.83 8.32
CA MET A 220 -5.76 -8.92 7.10
C MET A 220 -6.12 -10.37 6.77
N ASP A 221 -7.35 -10.60 6.31
CA ASP A 221 -7.78 -11.84 5.65
C ASP A 221 -7.28 -11.86 4.20
N GLU A 222 -6.30 -12.71 3.95
CA GLU A 222 -5.68 -12.98 2.66
C GLU A 222 -6.07 -14.37 2.11
N GLY A 223 -7.23 -14.91 2.50
CA GLY A 223 -7.78 -16.12 1.90
C GLY A 223 -8.26 -15.95 0.45
N PRO A 224 -8.68 -17.04 -0.22
CA PRO A 224 -9.07 -17.03 -1.63
C PRO A 224 -10.17 -16.01 -1.99
N THR A 225 -10.04 -15.36 -3.14
CA THR A 225 -10.93 -14.27 -3.59
C THR A 225 -12.16 -14.73 -4.36
N GLU A 226 -12.18 -15.99 -4.81
CA GLU A 226 -13.25 -16.60 -5.61
C GLU A 226 -14.58 -16.61 -4.85
N SER A 227 -14.52 -16.78 -3.53
CA SER A 227 -15.68 -16.70 -2.65
C SER A 227 -15.26 -16.44 -1.21
N ILE A 228 -16.01 -15.56 -0.53
CA ILE A 228 -15.88 -15.32 0.91
C ILE A 228 -16.24 -16.55 1.75
N GLN A 229 -16.93 -17.54 1.18
CA GLN A 229 -17.28 -18.80 1.85
C GLN A 229 -16.11 -19.79 1.94
N LEU A 230 -15.04 -19.57 1.17
CA LEU A 230 -13.82 -20.37 1.33
C LEU A 230 -13.14 -20.00 2.66
N PRO A 231 -12.38 -20.92 3.28
CA PRO A 231 -11.71 -20.65 4.56
C PRO A 231 -10.89 -19.35 4.54
N PRO A 232 -10.95 -18.52 5.58
CA PRO A 232 -10.11 -17.33 5.69
C PRO A 232 -8.66 -17.69 5.97
N GLU A 233 -7.77 -16.76 5.63
CA GLU A 233 -6.36 -16.83 6.01
C GLU A 233 -5.96 -15.49 6.62
N PHE A 234 -6.14 -15.35 7.93
CA PHE A 234 -5.73 -14.12 8.62
C PHE A 234 -4.23 -14.14 8.91
N PHE A 235 -3.60 -12.98 8.70
CA PHE A 235 -2.20 -12.78 9.03
C PHE A 235 -1.99 -11.47 9.76
N LEU A 236 -1.15 -11.49 10.81
CA LEU A 236 -0.46 -10.31 11.30
C LEU A 236 0.80 -10.10 10.46
N THR A 237 0.89 -8.97 9.77
CA THR A 237 2.02 -8.64 8.89
C THR A 237 2.71 -7.38 9.37
N ALA A 238 4.04 -7.40 9.38
CA ALA A 238 4.87 -6.21 9.54
C ALA A 238 5.49 -5.78 8.21
N ARG A 239 5.48 -4.48 7.94
CA ARG A 239 6.18 -3.88 6.80
C ARG A 239 6.99 -2.68 7.25
N ASP A 240 8.05 -2.39 6.49
CA ASP A 240 8.68 -1.09 6.53
C ASP A 240 7.67 -0.01 6.08
N ALA A 241 7.57 1.07 6.86
CA ALA A 241 6.57 2.10 6.63
C ALA A 241 6.88 3.01 5.43
N PHE A 242 8.15 3.11 5.02
CA PHE A 242 8.66 4.05 4.03
C PHE A 242 8.85 3.44 2.64
N ASN A 243 9.07 2.12 2.55
CA ASN A 243 9.18 1.41 1.27
C ASN A 243 8.22 0.21 1.14
N GLY A 244 7.49 -0.18 2.19
CA GLY A 244 6.48 -1.23 2.11
C GLY A 244 7.00 -2.66 2.02
N THR A 245 8.32 -2.88 2.18
CA THR A 245 8.92 -4.22 2.23
C THR A 245 8.32 -5.03 3.37
N VAL A 246 7.95 -6.29 3.11
CA VAL A 246 7.45 -7.20 4.16
C VAL A 246 8.62 -7.66 5.02
N LEU A 247 8.55 -7.39 6.33
CA LEU A 247 9.58 -7.78 7.29
C LEU A 247 9.31 -9.17 7.86
N TRP A 248 8.05 -9.45 8.17
CA TRP A 248 7.61 -10.77 8.60
C TRP A 248 6.10 -10.86 8.52
N LYS A 249 5.59 -12.10 8.50
CA LYS A 249 4.17 -12.40 8.43
C LYS A 249 3.86 -13.61 9.29
N ARG A 250 2.86 -13.50 10.15
CA ARG A 250 2.47 -14.53 11.12
C ARG A 250 0.99 -14.92 10.92
N PRO A 251 0.67 -16.21 10.72
CA PRO A 251 -0.72 -16.64 10.60
C PRO A 251 -1.48 -16.50 11.92
N LEU A 252 -2.77 -16.19 11.83
CA LEU A 252 -3.72 -16.07 12.94
C LEU A 252 -4.95 -16.96 12.66
N HIS A 253 -4.94 -18.19 13.16
CA HIS A 253 -5.96 -19.19 12.77
C HIS A 253 -7.38 -18.91 13.28
N ASP A 254 -7.52 -18.23 14.41
CA ASP A 254 -8.81 -18.00 15.08
C ASP A 254 -9.11 -16.51 15.29
N TRP A 255 -8.64 -15.65 14.38
CA TRP A 255 -8.81 -14.21 14.52
C TRP A 255 -10.29 -13.83 14.64
N PHE A 256 -11.10 -14.19 13.64
CA PHE A 256 -12.54 -13.93 13.59
C PHE A 256 -13.25 -14.70 12.47
N ASN A 257 -14.59 -14.81 12.54
CA ASN A 257 -15.40 -15.40 11.47
C ASN A 257 -15.65 -14.37 10.34
N PRO A 258 -15.16 -14.60 9.10
CA PRO A 258 -15.25 -13.62 8.01
C PRO A 258 -16.68 -13.47 7.45
N LEU A 259 -17.56 -14.43 7.69
CA LEU A 259 -18.95 -14.40 7.22
C LEU A 259 -19.84 -13.47 8.04
N TYR A 260 -19.32 -12.89 9.13
CA TYR A 260 -20.09 -11.98 9.96
C TYR A 260 -20.74 -10.86 9.12
N PRO A 261 -22.00 -10.49 9.41
CA PRO A 261 -22.78 -9.70 8.48
C PRO A 261 -22.33 -8.26 8.51
N LEU A 262 -22.47 -7.62 7.34
CA LEU A 262 -22.12 -6.23 7.09
C LEU A 262 -20.60 -6.00 7.02
N LYS A 263 -20.20 -5.28 5.97
CA LYS A 263 -18.85 -4.82 5.59
C LYS A 263 -17.92 -4.40 6.74
N SER A 264 -18.50 -3.91 7.82
CA SER A 264 -17.81 -3.33 8.95
C SER A 264 -17.39 -4.34 10.03
N GLY A 265 -17.95 -5.55 10.06
CA GLY A 265 -17.67 -6.49 11.17
C GLY A 265 -17.94 -5.89 12.56
N PRO A 266 -17.52 -6.59 13.63
CA PRO A 266 -17.59 -6.07 14.99
C PRO A 266 -16.71 -4.83 15.23
N SER A 267 -17.23 -3.87 15.98
CA SER A 267 -16.57 -2.57 16.16
C SER A 267 -15.24 -2.63 16.92
N TRP A 268 -15.03 -3.66 17.74
CA TRP A 268 -13.86 -3.81 18.62
C TRP A 268 -12.66 -4.51 17.98
N LEU A 269 -12.83 -5.18 16.84
CA LEU A 269 -11.74 -5.94 16.20
C LEU A 269 -10.46 -5.14 15.95
N PRO A 270 -10.52 -3.86 15.52
CA PRO A 270 -9.31 -3.06 15.33
C PRO A 270 -8.51 -2.80 16.61
N ARG A 271 -9.13 -2.90 17.80
CA ARG A 271 -8.47 -2.68 19.09
C ARG A 271 -7.81 -3.93 19.66
N ARG A 272 -7.67 -4.97 18.85
CA ARG A 272 -6.90 -6.19 19.17
C ARG A 272 -5.45 -6.14 18.70
N LEU A 273 -5.01 -4.98 18.21
CA LEU A 273 -3.65 -4.71 17.78
C LEU A 273 -3.19 -3.33 18.26
N VAL A 274 -2.02 -3.29 18.89
CA VAL A 274 -1.32 -2.08 19.35
C VAL A 274 0.16 -2.23 19.03
N ALA A 275 0.84 -1.15 18.66
CA ALA A 275 2.29 -1.15 18.51
C ALA A 275 2.88 0.11 19.14
N VAL A 276 3.84 -0.05 20.05
CA VAL A 276 4.47 1.05 20.77
C VAL A 276 5.97 0.79 20.80
N LYS A 277 6.77 1.74 20.30
CA LYS A 277 8.23 1.65 20.25
C LYS A 277 8.70 0.41 19.47
N ASP A 278 9.32 -0.55 20.14
CA ASP A 278 9.88 -1.79 19.57
C ASP A 278 9.01 -3.02 19.85
N ARG A 279 7.74 -2.82 20.26
CA ARG A 279 6.81 -3.88 20.64
C ARG A 279 5.48 -3.82 19.90
N VAL A 280 4.92 -5.00 19.63
CA VAL A 280 3.58 -5.18 19.04
C VAL A 280 2.77 -6.08 19.95
N TYR A 281 1.61 -5.61 20.38
CA TYR A 281 0.68 -6.33 21.25
C TYR A 281 -0.52 -6.78 20.43
N VAL A 282 -0.82 -8.07 20.44
CA VAL A 282 -1.90 -8.64 19.63
C VAL A 282 -2.70 -9.66 20.42
N ALA A 283 -4.02 -9.58 20.36
CA ALA A 283 -4.92 -10.62 20.83
C ALA A 283 -5.24 -11.56 19.65
N PRO A 284 -4.58 -12.72 19.50
CA PRO A 284 -4.51 -13.44 18.23
C PRO A 284 -5.78 -14.21 17.86
N GLY A 285 -6.62 -14.55 18.83
CA GLY A 285 -7.85 -15.32 18.65
C GLY A 285 -8.53 -15.60 19.99
N ILE A 286 -9.80 -16.02 19.96
CA ILE A 286 -10.45 -16.49 21.20
C ILE A 286 -9.84 -17.85 21.57
N GLY A 287 -9.50 -18.03 22.86
CA GLY A 287 -8.81 -19.22 23.35
C GLY A 287 -7.28 -19.09 23.33
N GLN A 288 -6.75 -17.94 22.91
CA GLN A 288 -5.31 -17.68 22.85
C GLN A 288 -4.98 -16.39 23.60
N ASP A 289 -4.11 -16.49 24.59
CA ASP A 289 -3.68 -15.34 25.39
C ASP A 289 -3.06 -14.23 24.53
N LEU A 290 -3.20 -13.00 25.01
CA LEU A 290 -2.56 -11.81 24.45
C LEU A 290 -1.05 -12.04 24.36
N LEU A 291 -0.46 -11.57 23.26
CA LEU A 291 0.97 -11.70 22.99
C LEU A 291 1.60 -10.32 22.85
N CYS A 292 2.82 -10.18 23.35
CA CYS A 292 3.74 -9.12 22.99
C CYS A 292 4.85 -9.70 22.10
N LEU A 293 5.08 -9.06 20.97
CA LEU A 293 6.06 -9.44 19.95
C LEU A 293 7.12 -8.35 19.81
N GLU A 294 8.34 -8.76 19.48
CA GLU A 294 9.37 -7.85 19.00
C GLU A 294 8.98 -7.31 17.62
N ALA A 295 8.88 -5.98 17.50
CA ALA A 295 8.35 -5.31 16.31
C ALA A 295 9.13 -5.65 15.03
N ALA A 296 10.45 -5.81 15.12
CA ALA A 296 11.31 -6.02 13.97
C ALA A 296 11.34 -7.47 13.46
N THR A 297 11.15 -8.46 14.34
CA THR A 297 11.29 -9.89 14.00
C THR A 297 10.00 -10.69 14.07
N GLY A 298 8.98 -10.21 14.80
CA GLY A 298 7.74 -10.93 15.08
C GLY A 298 7.87 -12.02 16.15
N ARG A 299 9.04 -12.15 16.78
CA ARG A 299 9.29 -13.11 17.87
C ARG A 299 8.47 -12.74 19.09
N THR A 300 7.77 -13.72 19.66
CA THR A 300 7.06 -13.54 20.94
C THR A 300 8.06 -13.27 22.06
N VAL A 301 7.88 -12.16 22.77
CA VAL A 301 8.70 -11.77 23.93
C VAL A 301 7.95 -11.95 25.25
N CYS A 302 6.62 -11.85 25.25
CA CYS A 302 5.80 -12.07 26.44
C CYS A 302 4.41 -12.59 26.04
N THR A 303 3.82 -13.41 26.91
CA THR A 303 2.43 -13.89 26.83
C THR A 303 1.74 -13.48 28.13
N TYR A 304 0.58 -12.83 28.02
CA TYR A 304 -0.17 -12.37 29.20
C TYR A 304 -1.18 -13.44 29.61
N ALA A 305 -0.89 -14.16 30.68
CA ALA A 305 -1.74 -15.26 31.13
C ALA A 305 -3.18 -14.81 31.44
N GLU A 306 -4.16 -15.70 31.21
CA GLU A 306 -5.57 -15.48 31.51
C GLU A 306 -6.18 -14.28 30.77
N THR A 307 -5.80 -14.12 29.51
CA THR A 307 -6.30 -13.06 28.61
C THR A 307 -6.83 -13.63 27.28
N ALA A 308 -7.05 -14.94 27.22
CA ALA A 308 -7.47 -15.69 26.04
C ALA A 308 -8.75 -15.21 25.34
N SER A 309 -9.56 -14.38 26.00
CA SER A 309 -10.79 -13.78 25.48
C SER A 309 -10.73 -12.25 25.50
N THR A 310 -9.54 -11.67 25.37
CA THR A 310 -9.33 -10.23 25.21
C THR A 310 -10.08 -9.73 23.99
N PHE A 311 -11.04 -8.82 24.21
CA PHE A 311 -11.81 -8.22 23.13
C PHE A 311 -11.20 -6.89 22.66
N GLU A 312 -10.60 -6.10 23.57
CA GLU A 312 -9.84 -4.90 23.25
C GLU A 312 -8.67 -4.68 24.23
N LEU A 313 -7.63 -4.00 23.76
CA LEU A 313 -6.50 -3.56 24.58
C LEU A 313 -6.01 -2.15 24.21
N ILE A 314 -5.32 -1.53 25.17
CA ILE A 314 -4.50 -0.33 24.99
C ILE A 314 -3.19 -0.46 25.80
N VAL A 315 -2.18 0.31 25.44
CA VAL A 315 -0.89 0.33 26.14
C VAL A 315 -0.50 1.78 26.44
N SER A 316 -0.32 2.11 27.72
CA SER A 316 0.12 3.44 28.17
C SER A 316 1.25 3.31 29.19
N ASP A 317 2.38 3.96 28.92
CA ASP A 317 3.56 4.06 29.80
C ASP A 317 3.96 2.74 30.47
N GLY A 318 4.17 1.71 29.65
CA GLY A 318 4.61 0.40 30.12
C GLY A 318 3.54 -0.43 30.82
N THR A 319 2.27 -0.02 30.76
CA THR A 319 1.12 -0.80 31.25
C THR A 319 0.22 -1.22 30.10
N VAL A 320 -0.10 -2.50 30.03
CA VAL A 320 -1.12 -3.07 29.15
C VAL A 320 -2.44 -3.09 29.89
N PHE A 321 -3.44 -2.41 29.35
CA PHE A 321 -4.82 -2.54 29.80
C PHE A 321 -5.57 -3.42 28.81
N ALA A 322 -6.08 -4.55 29.30
CA ALA A 322 -6.86 -5.48 28.52
C ALA A 322 -8.26 -5.61 29.11
N ALA A 323 -9.28 -5.54 28.27
CA ALA A 323 -10.63 -5.86 28.66
C ALA A 323 -10.95 -7.28 28.16
N VAL A 324 -11.10 -8.20 29.12
CA VAL A 324 -11.23 -9.65 28.90
C VAL A 324 -12.66 -10.06 29.15
N ASP A 325 -13.27 -10.79 28.21
CA ASP A 325 -14.62 -11.34 28.38
C ASP A 325 -14.55 -12.74 29.00
N PRO A 326 -14.77 -12.92 30.32
CA PRO A 326 -14.58 -14.21 30.98
C PRO A 326 -15.49 -15.32 30.42
N ASP A 327 -16.65 -14.94 29.86
CA ASP A 327 -17.62 -15.84 29.26
C ASP A 327 -17.52 -15.87 27.72
N GLY A 328 -16.52 -15.19 27.16
CA GLY A 328 -16.32 -15.00 25.73
C GLY A 328 -16.08 -16.32 24.99
N LYS A 329 -16.86 -16.55 23.93
CA LYS A 329 -16.74 -17.72 23.05
C LYS A 329 -16.53 -17.27 21.61
N ALA A 330 -15.88 -18.13 20.82
CA ALA A 330 -15.77 -17.93 19.38
C ALA A 330 -17.15 -17.72 18.77
N VAL A 331 -17.26 -16.72 17.89
CA VAL A 331 -18.51 -16.42 17.22
C VAL A 331 -18.75 -17.48 16.14
N ASP A 332 -19.60 -18.46 16.46
CA ASP A 332 -20.16 -19.37 15.46
C ASP A 332 -21.28 -18.66 14.70
N TYR A 333 -20.90 -18.02 13.61
CA TYR A 333 -21.82 -17.29 12.76
C TYR A 333 -22.13 -18.07 11.48
N ASN A 334 -23.43 -18.24 11.24
CA ASN A 334 -24.00 -18.67 9.97
C ASN A 334 -25.13 -17.70 9.59
N GLN A 335 -25.17 -17.31 8.32
CA GLN A 335 -26.19 -16.40 7.80
C GLN A 335 -27.56 -17.07 7.83
N GLN A 336 -28.56 -16.40 8.42
CA GLN A 336 -29.93 -16.92 8.50
C GLN A 336 -30.92 -16.14 7.63
N ASN A 337 -30.57 -14.92 7.21
CA ASN A 337 -31.36 -14.07 6.34
C ASN A 337 -30.55 -13.62 5.13
N ALA A 338 -31.12 -13.75 3.93
CA ALA A 338 -30.51 -13.23 2.70
C ALA A 338 -30.41 -11.70 2.68
N ASN A 339 -31.29 -10.99 3.40
CA ASN A 339 -31.25 -9.54 3.50
C ASN A 339 -30.19 -9.10 4.53
N CYS A 340 -29.16 -8.39 4.06
CA CYS A 340 -28.04 -7.97 4.90
C CYS A 340 -28.43 -7.07 6.09
N TRP A 341 -29.49 -6.26 5.96
CA TRP A 341 -29.97 -5.39 7.04
C TRP A 341 -30.65 -6.19 8.14
N LYS A 342 -31.56 -7.10 7.78
CA LYS A 342 -32.20 -8.02 8.73
C LYS A 342 -31.16 -8.90 9.43
N GLU A 343 -30.16 -9.35 8.69
CA GLU A 343 -29.10 -10.20 9.24
C GLU A 343 -28.21 -9.45 10.23
N ARG A 344 -27.83 -8.20 9.92
CA ARG A 344 -27.12 -7.30 10.86
C ARG A 344 -27.92 -7.11 12.15
N ASP A 345 -29.22 -6.84 12.04
CA ASP A 345 -30.07 -6.58 13.20
C ASP A 345 -30.21 -7.82 14.09
N ARG A 346 -30.34 -9.01 13.48
CA ARG A 346 -30.27 -10.29 14.19
C ARG A 346 -28.95 -10.45 14.93
N ALA A 347 -27.83 -10.22 14.25
CA ALA A 347 -26.51 -10.31 14.86
C ALA A 347 -26.34 -9.34 16.03
N SER A 348 -26.83 -8.10 15.89
CA SER A 348 -26.80 -7.10 16.96
C SER A 348 -27.67 -7.46 18.16
N ALA A 349 -28.81 -8.12 17.95
CA ALA A 349 -29.66 -8.59 19.05
C ALA A 349 -29.00 -9.73 19.86
N ILE A 350 -28.17 -10.55 19.22
CA ILE A 350 -27.50 -11.70 19.85
C ILE A 350 -26.17 -11.27 20.50
N TRP A 351 -25.31 -10.60 19.73
CA TRP A 351 -23.92 -10.31 20.10
C TRP A 351 -23.65 -8.83 20.39
N GLY A 352 -24.67 -7.96 20.30
CA GLY A 352 -24.53 -6.55 20.66
C GLY A 352 -24.25 -6.37 22.15
N TRP A 353 -23.51 -5.33 22.48
CA TRP A 353 -23.13 -5.05 23.85
C TRP A 353 -24.25 -4.33 24.59
N SER A 354 -24.53 -4.76 25.82
CA SER A 354 -25.42 -4.08 26.77
C SER A 354 -24.80 -4.16 28.15
N ARG A 355 -25.15 -3.26 29.06
CA ARG A 355 -24.62 -3.24 30.43
C ARG A 355 -24.71 -4.60 31.13
N ASP A 356 -25.83 -5.29 30.97
CA ASP A 356 -26.12 -6.57 31.65
C ASP A 356 -25.29 -7.74 31.10
N LYS A 357 -25.02 -7.77 29.80
CA LYS A 357 -24.24 -8.83 29.12
C LYS A 357 -22.76 -8.46 28.92
N GLY A 358 -22.42 -7.21 29.23
CA GLY A 358 -21.20 -6.53 28.87
C GLY A 358 -20.17 -6.42 29.99
N THR A 359 -20.32 -7.22 31.05
CA THR A 359 -19.36 -7.27 32.15
C THR A 359 -18.07 -7.96 31.69
N ARG A 360 -16.93 -7.35 32.03
CA ARG A 360 -15.58 -7.73 31.59
C ARG A 360 -14.63 -7.69 32.78
N LEU A 361 -13.49 -8.35 32.66
CA LEU A 361 -12.35 -8.15 33.54
C LEU A 361 -11.45 -7.09 32.89
N VAL A 362 -11.37 -5.91 33.48
CA VAL A 362 -10.34 -4.92 33.14
C VAL A 362 -9.09 -5.33 33.90
N LYS A 363 -8.07 -5.76 33.16
CA LYS A 363 -6.77 -6.17 33.70
C LYS A 363 -5.72 -5.11 33.35
N ALA A 364 -4.94 -4.67 34.33
CA ALA A 364 -3.73 -3.90 34.12
C ALA A 364 -2.52 -4.80 34.37
N MET A 365 -1.62 -4.87 33.40
CA MET A 365 -0.47 -5.76 33.42
C MET A 365 0.80 -5.00 33.02
N ARG A 366 1.93 -5.35 33.62
CA ARG A 366 3.22 -4.78 33.23
C ARG A 366 3.56 -5.22 31.80
N ALA A 367 3.86 -4.28 30.92
CA ALA A 367 4.05 -4.55 29.50
C ALA A 367 5.27 -5.44 29.22
N GLU A 368 6.32 -5.36 30.04
CA GLU A 368 7.55 -6.12 29.82
C GLU A 368 7.45 -7.58 30.29
N SER A 369 6.80 -7.83 31.43
CA SER A 369 6.76 -9.14 32.07
C SER A 369 5.43 -9.88 31.96
N GLY A 370 4.33 -9.14 31.77
CA GLY A 370 2.97 -9.68 31.83
C GLY A 370 2.42 -9.80 33.24
N ASP A 371 3.14 -9.33 34.27
CA ASP A 371 2.69 -9.39 35.66
C ASP A 371 1.40 -8.59 35.85
N LEU A 372 0.40 -9.23 36.45
CA LEU A 372 -0.85 -8.57 36.84
C LEU A 372 -0.58 -7.52 37.92
N LEU A 373 -0.94 -6.27 37.64
CA LEU A 373 -0.91 -5.18 38.62
C LEU A 373 -2.21 -5.15 39.42
N TRP A 374 -3.34 -5.20 38.70
CA TRP A 374 -4.68 -5.29 39.30
C TRP A 374 -5.70 -5.77 38.27
N GLU A 375 -6.85 -6.24 38.76
CA GLU A 375 -8.03 -6.52 37.95
C GLU A 375 -9.33 -6.00 38.58
N ARG A 376 -10.30 -5.67 37.73
CA ARG A 376 -11.66 -5.25 38.13
C ARG A 376 -12.71 -5.86 37.22
N LYS A 377 -13.75 -6.44 37.83
CA LYS A 377 -14.91 -6.97 37.10
C LYS A 377 -15.98 -5.89 36.97
N MET A 378 -16.18 -5.36 35.77
CA MET A 378 -17.05 -4.19 35.53
C MET A 378 -17.68 -4.22 34.13
N PRO A 379 -18.84 -3.58 33.90
CA PRO A 379 -19.32 -3.33 32.55
C PRO A 379 -18.36 -2.39 31.80
N VAL A 380 -17.93 -2.80 30.61
CA VAL A 380 -17.03 -2.00 29.75
C VAL A 380 -17.57 -1.99 28.33
N ALA A 381 -18.01 -0.82 27.87
CA ALA A 381 -18.49 -0.64 26.52
C ALA A 381 -17.33 -0.71 25.51
N PRO A 382 -17.51 -1.37 24.35
CA PRO A 382 -16.49 -1.45 23.32
C PRO A 382 -16.01 -0.08 22.85
N ILE A 383 -14.72 0.04 22.54
CA ILE A 383 -14.09 1.23 21.96
C ILE A 383 -14.03 2.43 22.92
N THR A 384 -14.21 2.22 24.22
CA THR A 384 -14.19 3.31 25.21
C THR A 384 -12.99 3.31 26.14
N LEU A 385 -12.19 2.24 26.16
CA LEU A 385 -10.98 2.19 26.95
C LEU A 385 -9.97 3.23 26.45
N ALA A 386 -9.59 4.17 27.33
CA ALA A 386 -8.54 5.16 27.12
C ALA A 386 -7.70 5.33 28.38
N ALA A 387 -6.42 5.66 28.24
CA ALA A 387 -5.53 5.88 29.37
C ALA A 387 -4.49 6.97 29.08
N ASP A 388 -4.00 7.58 30.16
CA ASP A 388 -2.84 8.47 30.19
C ASP A 388 -1.86 8.04 31.30
N ASP A 389 -1.01 8.96 31.75
CA ASP A 389 -0.06 8.75 32.83
C ASP A 389 -0.73 8.64 34.22
N ARG A 390 -1.98 9.06 34.38
CA ARG A 390 -2.70 9.15 35.67
C ARG A 390 -3.76 8.06 35.84
N MET A 391 -4.53 7.79 34.78
CA MET A 391 -5.78 7.03 34.89
C MET A 391 -6.09 6.19 33.66
N VAL A 392 -6.97 5.23 33.84
CA VAL A 392 -7.68 4.51 32.77
C VAL A 392 -9.17 4.77 32.87
N CYS A 393 -9.77 5.20 31.77
CA CYS A 393 -11.17 5.55 31.65
C CYS A 393 -11.92 4.64 30.68
N PHE A 394 -13.20 4.40 30.95
CA PHE A 394 -14.11 3.68 30.04
C PHE A 394 -15.57 4.02 30.36
N TYR A 395 -16.49 3.60 29.49
CA TYR A 395 -17.93 3.79 29.67
C TYR A 395 -18.61 2.49 30.12
N ASP A 396 -19.42 2.57 31.19
CA ASP A 396 -20.09 1.40 31.79
C ASP A 396 -21.53 1.18 31.28
N GLY A 397 -21.98 1.95 30.29
CA GLY A 397 -23.36 1.93 29.77
C GLY A 397 -24.30 2.98 30.39
N GLY A 398 -23.84 3.70 31.41
CA GLY A 398 -24.54 4.86 31.97
C GLY A 398 -23.63 5.92 32.59
N SER A 399 -22.35 5.62 32.76
CA SER A 399 -21.37 6.54 33.32
C SER A 399 -20.00 6.34 32.69
N VAL A 400 -19.23 7.42 32.62
CA VAL A 400 -17.79 7.33 32.41
C VAL A 400 -17.14 7.06 33.76
N VAL A 401 -16.29 6.05 33.83
CA VAL A 401 -15.59 5.63 35.05
C VAL A 401 -14.10 5.83 34.83
N ALA A 402 -13.43 6.43 35.81
CA ALA A 402 -11.97 6.53 35.83
C ALA A 402 -11.41 5.73 37.01
N LEU A 403 -10.39 4.92 36.71
CA LEU A 403 -9.61 4.19 37.70
C LEU A 403 -8.19 4.73 37.72
N GLU A 404 -7.58 4.76 38.90
CA GLU A 404 -6.15 5.05 39.06
C GLU A 404 -5.35 3.96 38.34
N LYS A 405 -4.37 4.39 37.54
CA LYS A 405 -3.57 3.52 36.69
C LYS A 405 -2.84 2.41 37.45
N GLU A 406 -2.28 2.73 38.61
CA GLU A 406 -1.40 1.85 39.37
C GLU A 406 -2.17 0.86 40.26
N SER A 407 -3.27 1.29 40.89
CA SER A 407 -4.00 0.48 41.88
C SER A 407 -5.34 -0.08 41.38
N GLY A 408 -5.90 0.49 40.31
CA GLY A 408 -7.26 0.20 39.86
C GLY A 408 -8.33 0.66 40.84
N SER A 409 -8.01 1.55 41.78
CA SER A 409 -8.99 2.20 42.64
C SER A 409 -9.83 3.19 41.81
N GLN A 410 -11.12 3.31 42.12
CA GLN A 410 -11.97 4.26 41.39
C GLN A 410 -11.63 5.69 41.83
N LEU A 411 -11.21 6.53 40.88
CA LEU A 411 -10.98 7.95 41.12
C LEU A 411 -12.30 8.71 41.15
N TRP A 412 -13.12 8.51 40.11
CA TRP A 412 -14.41 9.16 39.98
C TRP A 412 -15.32 8.40 39.01
N LYS A 413 -16.61 8.77 39.03
CA LYS A 413 -17.64 8.26 38.14
C LYS A 413 -18.57 9.41 37.75
N ALA A 414 -18.73 9.63 36.46
CA ALA A 414 -19.52 10.73 35.90
C ALA A 414 -20.76 10.18 35.19
N GLU A 415 -21.95 10.58 35.65
CA GLU A 415 -23.20 10.15 35.03
C GLU A 415 -23.45 10.85 33.70
N VAL A 416 -23.74 10.07 32.66
CA VAL A 416 -23.99 10.53 31.30
C VAL A 416 -25.17 9.76 30.71
N SER A 417 -25.61 10.12 29.51
CA SER A 417 -26.73 9.41 28.87
C SER A 417 -26.47 7.92 28.73
N GLN A 418 -27.49 7.12 29.05
CA GLN A 418 -27.44 5.66 28.99
C GLN A 418 -27.58 5.14 27.55
N MET A 419 -26.86 4.06 27.24
CA MET A 419 -27.00 3.32 25.99
C MET A 419 -27.49 1.90 26.28
N LYS A 420 -28.73 1.60 25.87
CA LYS A 420 -29.35 0.28 26.11
C LYS A 420 -28.66 -0.85 25.35
N LEU A 421 -28.24 -0.57 24.12
CA LEU A 421 -27.59 -1.52 23.23
C LEU A 421 -26.60 -0.78 22.35
N ILE A 422 -25.35 -1.24 22.35
CA ILE A 422 -24.33 -0.90 21.36
C ILE A 422 -24.34 -2.04 20.33
N PRO A 423 -24.71 -1.77 19.06
CA PRO A 423 -24.74 -2.78 18.01
C PRO A 423 -23.39 -3.45 17.81
N THR A 424 -23.38 -4.61 17.15
CA THR A 424 -22.13 -5.33 16.87
C THR A 424 -21.29 -4.57 15.85
N GLY A 425 -21.92 -4.03 14.80
CA GLY A 425 -21.27 -3.08 13.89
C GLY A 425 -20.94 -1.76 14.60
N TYR A 426 -20.06 -0.92 14.01
CA TYR A 426 -19.65 0.33 14.64
C TYR A 426 -20.80 1.36 14.75
N GLY A 427 -21.55 1.32 15.84
CA GLY A 427 -22.51 2.37 16.21
C GLY A 427 -22.26 2.80 17.66
N GLY A 428 -20.98 2.95 18.01
CA GLY A 428 -20.50 3.02 19.38
C GLY A 428 -20.15 4.45 19.84
N PRO A 429 -20.07 4.64 21.16
CA PRO A 429 -19.65 5.89 21.77
C PRO A 429 -18.19 6.23 21.43
N ARG A 430 -17.81 7.48 21.67
CA ARG A 430 -16.44 7.96 21.53
C ARG A 430 -15.96 8.57 22.83
N LEU A 431 -14.78 8.17 23.29
CA LEU A 431 -14.11 8.70 24.48
C LEU A 431 -12.70 9.16 24.12
N VAL A 432 -12.29 10.33 24.64
CA VAL A 432 -10.97 10.93 24.45
C VAL A 432 -10.51 11.53 25.78
N ILE A 433 -9.27 11.24 26.19
CA ILE A 433 -8.60 11.99 27.26
C ILE A 433 -7.82 13.14 26.60
N CYS A 434 -7.96 14.35 27.13
CA CYS A 434 -7.30 15.53 26.61
C CYS A 434 -6.99 16.49 27.77
N GLU A 435 -5.71 16.64 28.09
CA GLU A 435 -5.22 17.55 29.14
C GLU A 435 -5.92 17.34 30.50
N ASP A 436 -6.73 18.31 30.94
CA ASP A 436 -7.47 18.31 32.20
C ASP A 436 -8.89 17.74 32.08
N ARG A 437 -9.24 17.16 30.92
CA ARG A 437 -10.59 16.73 30.56
C ARG A 437 -10.65 15.31 30.00
N VAL A 438 -11.81 14.69 30.20
CA VAL A 438 -12.28 13.53 29.44
C VAL A 438 -13.49 13.97 28.62
N LEU A 439 -13.38 13.85 27.30
CA LEU A 439 -14.48 14.11 26.39
C LEU A 439 -15.19 12.80 26.05
N PHE A 440 -16.52 12.80 26.13
CA PHE A 440 -17.33 11.62 25.85
C PHE A 440 -18.54 11.96 25.00
N SER A 441 -18.77 11.20 23.94
CA SER A 441 -19.93 11.30 23.07
C SER A 441 -20.62 9.95 22.94
N PRO A 442 -21.77 9.73 23.60
CA PRO A 442 -22.53 8.50 23.42
C PRO A 442 -23.25 8.47 22.07
N THR A 443 -23.81 9.61 21.64
CA THR A 443 -24.51 9.79 20.35
C THR A 443 -24.58 11.29 19.95
N LYS A 444 -25.73 11.96 20.17
CA LYS A 444 -26.02 13.37 19.87
C LYS A 444 -25.58 14.34 20.96
N GLU A 445 -24.69 13.90 21.83
CA GLU A 445 -24.24 14.70 22.97
C GLU A 445 -22.72 14.63 23.04
N ILE A 446 -22.10 15.68 23.53
CA ILE A 446 -20.70 15.66 24.00
C ILE A 446 -20.72 16.13 25.44
N TYR A 447 -20.01 15.41 26.29
CA TYR A 447 -19.73 15.78 27.67
C TYR A 447 -18.26 16.10 27.79
N ALA A 448 -17.92 17.22 28.42
CA ALA A 448 -16.59 17.45 28.95
C ALA A 448 -16.62 17.23 30.46
N ILE A 449 -15.77 16.33 30.90
CA ILE A 449 -15.70 15.83 32.28
C ILE A 449 -14.33 16.22 32.82
N SER A 450 -14.25 16.78 34.03
CA SER A 450 -12.96 17.04 34.65
C SER A 450 -12.21 15.72 34.83
N ALA A 451 -10.99 15.61 34.28
CA ALA A 451 -10.12 14.46 34.48
C ALA A 451 -9.73 14.27 35.96
N LYS A 452 -9.79 15.36 36.74
CA LYS A 452 -9.43 15.36 38.16
C LYS A 452 -10.59 14.92 39.07
N THR A 453 -11.79 15.44 38.86
CA THR A 453 -12.91 15.27 39.81
C THR A 453 -14.05 14.41 39.28
N GLY A 454 -14.16 14.23 37.96
CA GLY A 454 -15.33 13.61 37.33
C GLY A 454 -16.53 14.54 37.19
N ASP A 455 -16.42 15.82 37.55
CA ASP A 455 -17.50 16.79 37.39
C ASP A 455 -17.75 17.08 35.91
N ILE A 456 -19.02 17.14 35.50
CA ILE A 456 -19.39 17.62 34.16
C ILE A 456 -19.13 19.12 34.11
N LEU A 457 -18.13 19.53 33.33
CA LEU A 457 -17.77 20.94 33.14
C LEU A 457 -18.75 21.63 32.21
N TRP A 458 -19.12 20.95 31.12
CA TRP A 458 -20.13 21.38 30.17
C TRP A 458 -20.64 20.19 29.36
N SER A 459 -21.79 20.37 28.71
CA SER A 459 -22.30 19.40 27.75
C SER A 459 -22.95 20.10 26.57
N VAL A 460 -22.71 19.58 25.37
CA VAL A 460 -23.46 19.94 24.16
C VAL A 460 -24.58 18.94 23.99
N LYS A 461 -25.81 19.43 23.84
CA LYS A 461 -26.99 18.64 23.49
C LYS A 461 -27.32 18.82 22.02
N ASP A 462 -27.92 17.80 21.41
CA ASP A 462 -28.41 17.83 20.03
C ASP A 462 -27.36 18.15 18.95
N LYS A 463 -26.08 17.77 19.17
CA LYS A 463 -25.07 17.88 18.11
C LYS A 463 -25.48 17.05 16.89
N PRO A 464 -25.05 17.44 15.68
CA PRO A 464 -25.19 16.61 14.50
C PRO A 464 -24.66 15.18 14.73
N ARG A 465 -25.41 14.20 14.24
CA ARG A 465 -24.98 12.80 14.26
C ARG A 465 -23.79 12.63 13.34
N SER A 466 -22.85 11.81 13.76
CA SER A 466 -21.76 11.29 12.93
C SER A 466 -21.80 9.77 12.93
N GLY A 467 -20.87 9.14 12.22
CA GLY A 467 -20.80 7.69 12.04
C GLY A 467 -21.83 7.11 11.06
N HIS A 468 -21.36 6.23 10.16
CA HIS A 468 -22.22 5.36 9.35
C HIS A 468 -21.73 3.91 9.46
N PHE A 469 -22.26 3.19 10.45
CA PHE A 469 -21.63 1.94 10.87
C PHE A 469 -20.11 2.18 11.07
N SER A 470 -19.79 3.33 11.68
CA SER A 470 -18.52 3.79 12.26
C SER A 470 -18.83 4.53 13.59
N LEU A 471 -17.80 4.81 14.38
CA LEU A 471 -17.91 5.53 15.65
C LEU A 471 -18.45 6.96 15.46
N GLU A 472 -18.90 7.58 16.55
CA GLU A 472 -19.05 9.05 16.53
C GLU A 472 -17.66 9.70 16.31
N ASP A 473 -17.58 10.60 15.34
CA ASP A 473 -16.38 11.28 14.88
C ASP A 473 -16.32 12.70 15.47
N PHE A 474 -15.42 12.88 16.45
CA PHE A 474 -14.96 14.20 16.85
C PHE A 474 -13.45 14.21 17.10
N TYR A 475 -12.83 15.38 16.98
CA TYR A 475 -11.42 15.63 17.21
C TYR A 475 -11.23 16.80 18.18
N VAL A 476 -10.11 16.82 18.91
CA VAL A 476 -9.68 17.98 19.70
C VAL A 476 -8.45 18.58 19.06
N ILE A 477 -8.57 19.77 18.49
CA ILE A 477 -7.50 20.46 17.75
C ILE A 477 -7.66 21.96 17.97
N ASP A 478 -6.56 22.66 18.28
CA ASP A 478 -6.51 24.12 18.46
C ASP A 478 -7.56 24.67 19.44
N ASN A 479 -7.67 24.05 20.63
CA ASN A 479 -8.66 24.38 21.67
C ASN A 479 -10.14 24.29 21.21
N LYS A 480 -10.41 23.49 20.18
CA LYS A 480 -11.77 23.26 19.66
C LYS A 480 -12.07 21.77 19.61
N VAL A 481 -13.34 21.45 19.84
CA VAL A 481 -13.92 20.15 19.54
C VAL A 481 -14.55 20.21 18.15
N TRP A 482 -14.00 19.46 17.21
CA TRP A 482 -14.45 19.37 15.82
C TRP A 482 -15.35 18.16 15.67
N ALA A 483 -16.66 18.36 15.56
CA ALA A 483 -17.64 17.28 15.36
C ALA A 483 -18.02 17.17 13.89
N LEU A 484 -17.82 16.00 13.30
CA LEU A 484 -18.22 15.73 11.91
C LEU A 484 -19.74 15.61 11.80
N GLN A 485 -20.32 16.06 10.71
CA GLN A 485 -21.73 15.84 10.39
C GLN A 485 -21.90 14.65 9.43
N ARG A 486 -22.81 13.73 9.74
CA ARG A 486 -23.21 12.64 8.82
C ARG A 486 -24.03 13.15 7.65
N GLN A 487 -24.73 14.27 7.83
CA GLN A 487 -25.48 14.96 6.78
C GLN A 487 -24.66 16.15 6.28
N ASN A 488 -25.27 17.05 5.50
CA ASN A 488 -24.64 18.28 5.04
C ASN A 488 -23.28 18.06 4.35
N ARG A 489 -23.21 17.02 3.50
CA ARG A 489 -22.00 16.63 2.74
C ARG A 489 -20.75 16.39 3.59
N GLY A 490 -20.89 16.10 4.88
CA GLY A 490 -19.75 15.89 5.76
C GLY A 490 -19.11 17.15 6.31
N ALA A 491 -19.89 18.22 6.52
CA ALA A 491 -19.44 19.44 7.18
C ALA A 491 -18.90 19.18 8.61
N PHE A 492 -18.12 20.11 9.14
CA PHE A 492 -17.68 20.10 10.54
C PHE A 492 -18.37 21.18 11.35
N THR A 493 -18.74 20.87 12.59
CA THR A 493 -19.20 21.86 13.58
C THR A 493 -18.14 21.97 14.67
N THR A 494 -17.72 23.19 14.99
CA THR A 494 -16.73 23.43 16.04
C THR A 494 -17.37 23.93 17.32
N TYR A 495 -16.88 23.45 18.46
CA TYR A 495 -17.24 23.90 19.79
C TYR A 495 -15.99 24.31 20.57
N GLY A 496 -16.08 25.28 21.46
CA GLY A 496 -14.97 25.62 22.36
C GLY A 496 -14.65 24.46 23.30
N LEU A 497 -13.38 24.11 23.45
CA LEU A 497 -12.97 23.04 24.38
C LEU A 497 -13.24 23.42 25.85
N SER A 498 -13.15 24.71 26.19
CA SER A 498 -13.32 25.21 27.55
C SER A 498 -14.78 25.26 28.00
N ASP A 499 -15.71 25.58 27.10
CA ASP A 499 -17.10 25.96 27.43
C ASP A 499 -18.19 25.21 26.64
N GLY A 500 -17.82 24.47 25.59
CA GLY A 500 -18.77 23.76 24.73
C GLY A 500 -19.62 24.67 23.83
N VAL A 501 -19.30 25.96 23.74
CA VAL A 501 -20.06 26.92 22.92
C VAL A 501 -19.77 26.64 21.44
N GLN A 502 -20.82 26.53 20.62
CA GLN A 502 -20.66 26.38 19.17
C GLN A 502 -20.00 27.63 18.58
N LEU A 503 -18.93 27.44 17.82
CA LEU A 503 -18.10 28.52 17.26
C LEU A 503 -18.37 28.73 15.77
N ALA A 504 -18.35 27.67 14.97
CA ALA A 504 -18.52 27.74 13.52
C ALA A 504 -19.02 26.44 12.90
N GLU A 505 -19.52 26.54 11.67
CA GLU A 505 -19.76 25.42 10.76
C GLU A 505 -18.84 25.56 9.54
N HIS A 506 -18.16 24.48 9.17
CA HIS A 506 -17.24 24.39 8.03
C HIS A 506 -17.85 23.48 6.98
N VAL A 507 -18.47 24.08 5.96
CA VAL A 507 -19.24 23.36 4.94
C VAL A 507 -18.30 22.78 3.89
N ASN A 508 -18.48 21.51 3.57
CA ASN A 508 -17.81 20.89 2.43
C ASN A 508 -18.47 21.39 1.12
N PRO A 509 -17.76 22.17 0.28
CA PRO A 509 -18.33 22.72 -0.94
C PRO A 509 -18.36 21.71 -2.09
N ILE A 510 -17.68 20.56 -1.96
CA ILE A 510 -17.51 19.58 -3.03
C ILE A 510 -18.86 18.93 -3.37
N GLU A 511 -19.35 19.19 -4.58
CA GLU A 511 -20.49 18.48 -5.15
C GLU A 511 -20.04 17.10 -5.67
N SER A 512 -20.41 16.07 -4.92
CA SER A 512 -20.11 14.69 -5.28
C SER A 512 -21.28 13.78 -4.93
N PHE A 513 -21.28 12.59 -5.52
CA PHE A 513 -22.18 11.51 -5.14
C PHE A 513 -21.97 11.12 -3.67
N TYR A 514 -22.78 11.70 -2.80
CA TYR A 514 -22.77 11.44 -1.37
C TYR A 514 -23.91 10.50 -1.00
N ILE A 515 -23.58 9.27 -0.56
CA ILE A 515 -24.59 8.36 -0.01
C ILE A 515 -24.70 8.54 1.51
N HIS A 516 -23.55 8.51 2.19
CA HIS A 516 -23.35 8.59 3.63
C HIS A 516 -21.84 8.52 3.91
N GLN A 517 -21.41 8.76 5.16
CA GLN A 517 -20.05 8.45 5.62
C GLN A 517 -19.70 6.97 5.39
N ARG A 518 -18.42 6.62 5.27
CA ARG A 518 -17.97 5.23 5.12
C ARG A 518 -18.02 4.48 6.44
N CYS A 519 -17.99 3.16 6.35
CA CYS A 519 -17.96 2.23 7.48
C CYS A 519 -16.57 2.17 8.15
N TYR A 520 -15.96 3.33 8.41
CA TYR A 520 -14.73 3.52 9.19
C TYR A 520 -14.74 4.95 9.77
N PRO A 521 -14.11 5.20 10.93
CA PRO A 521 -14.07 6.54 11.54
C PRO A 521 -13.14 7.48 10.77
N GLY A 522 -13.40 8.78 10.88
CA GLY A 522 -12.51 9.79 10.33
C GLY A 522 -11.19 9.89 11.09
N ARG A 523 -10.16 10.41 10.42
CA ARG A 523 -8.82 10.63 10.98
C ARG A 523 -8.43 12.09 10.82
N ALA A 524 -7.48 12.55 11.62
CA ALA A 524 -6.89 13.86 11.43
C ALA A 524 -5.40 13.84 11.75
N THR A 525 -4.70 14.85 11.25
CA THR A 525 -3.49 15.37 11.85
C THR A 525 -3.79 16.73 12.47
N VAL A 526 -2.82 17.31 13.17
CA VAL A 526 -2.91 18.69 13.68
C VAL A 526 -3.11 19.73 12.57
N LYS A 527 -2.87 19.41 11.28
CA LYS A 527 -3.06 20.33 10.15
C LYS A 527 -4.26 20.00 9.27
N TYR A 528 -4.54 18.72 9.07
CA TYR A 528 -5.53 18.27 8.10
C TYR A 528 -6.54 17.31 8.71
N GLN A 529 -7.80 17.43 8.32
CA GLN A 529 -8.81 16.42 8.61
C GLN A 529 -9.06 15.54 7.38
N LEU A 530 -9.16 14.23 7.60
CA LEU A 530 -9.36 13.21 6.58
C LEU A 530 -10.71 12.51 6.85
N PRO A 531 -11.84 13.18 6.56
CA PRO A 531 -13.16 12.65 6.88
C PRO A 531 -13.51 11.40 6.05
N PRO A 532 -14.28 10.46 6.61
CA PRO A 532 -14.61 9.19 5.97
C PRO A 532 -15.81 9.37 5.03
N ILE A 533 -15.69 10.20 3.99
CA ILE A 533 -16.80 10.53 3.08
C ILE A 533 -16.72 9.69 1.80
N MET A 534 -16.11 10.23 0.74
CA MET A 534 -15.98 9.57 -0.56
C MET A 534 -14.50 9.68 -0.95
N GLY A 535 -13.81 8.55 -1.12
CA GLY A 535 -12.36 8.56 -1.26
C GLY A 535 -11.64 8.91 0.03
N THR A 536 -10.64 9.77 -0.06
CA THR A 536 -9.92 10.37 1.06
C THR A 536 -9.90 11.90 0.91
N PRO A 537 -11.03 12.61 1.11
CA PRO A 537 -11.02 14.06 1.10
C PRO A 537 -10.06 14.58 2.17
N VAL A 538 -9.43 15.70 1.89
CA VAL A 538 -8.53 16.38 2.82
C VAL A 538 -9.08 17.78 3.03
N TYR A 539 -9.36 18.11 4.29
CA TYR A 539 -9.75 19.44 4.72
C TYR A 539 -8.56 20.12 5.40
N ASP A 540 -8.05 21.18 4.78
CA ASP A 540 -7.02 22.05 5.35
C ASP A 540 -7.68 23.05 6.29
N MET A 541 -7.45 22.88 7.60
CA MET A 541 -8.09 23.68 8.64
C MET A 541 -7.57 25.12 8.67
N ALA A 542 -6.33 25.36 8.26
CA ALA A 542 -5.73 26.69 8.27
C ALA A 542 -6.19 27.52 7.07
N ALA A 543 -6.30 26.90 5.90
CA ALA A 543 -6.76 27.55 4.68
C ALA A 543 -8.29 27.55 4.52
N ASP A 544 -9.02 26.75 5.32
CA ASP A 544 -10.44 26.47 5.14
C ASP A 544 -10.79 25.95 3.74
N THR A 545 -9.96 25.04 3.22
CA THR A 545 -10.11 24.48 1.87
C THR A 545 -10.27 22.97 1.86
N TRP A 546 -11.04 22.48 0.90
CA TRP A 546 -11.32 21.07 0.71
C TRP A 546 -10.69 20.57 -0.59
N THR A 547 -9.95 19.48 -0.52
CA THR A 547 -9.46 18.75 -1.70
C THR A 547 -10.10 17.38 -1.77
N ASN A 548 -10.57 17.02 -2.95
CA ASN A 548 -11.11 15.71 -3.20
C ASN A 548 -9.99 14.72 -3.56
N ASN A 549 -10.12 13.47 -3.13
CA ASN A 549 -9.24 12.39 -3.58
C ASN A 549 -10.05 11.09 -3.70
N HIS A 550 -11.03 11.06 -4.61
CA HIS A 550 -11.89 9.87 -4.81
C HIS A 550 -11.13 8.64 -5.31
N TRP A 551 -10.02 8.88 -5.97
CA TRP A 551 -9.11 7.88 -6.53
C TRP A 551 -8.21 7.20 -5.47
N PHE A 552 -8.07 7.78 -4.27
CA PHE A 552 -7.26 7.25 -3.18
C PHE A 552 -8.14 6.91 -1.97
N ARG A 553 -8.23 5.63 -1.58
CA ARG A 553 -9.25 5.20 -0.62
C ARG A 553 -8.88 3.91 0.13
N GLY A 554 -9.17 3.89 1.44
CA GLY A 554 -9.12 2.69 2.28
C GLY A 554 -10.36 1.77 2.24
N GLY A 555 -10.17 0.53 2.69
CA GLY A 555 -11.24 -0.46 2.90
C GLY A 555 -12.24 -0.06 3.98
N CYS A 556 -13.35 -0.80 4.11
CA CYS A 556 -14.22 -0.69 5.30
C CYS A 556 -13.47 -1.15 6.55
N VAL A 557 -14.04 -0.96 7.73
CA VAL A 557 -13.44 -1.30 9.04
C VAL A 557 -12.38 -0.27 9.43
N TYR A 558 -11.23 -0.29 8.75
CA TYR A 558 -10.08 0.51 9.14
C TYR A 558 -9.99 1.86 8.39
N GLY A 559 -10.19 1.85 7.07
CA GLY A 559 -10.01 3.04 6.25
C GLY A 559 -8.55 3.38 5.97
N ILE A 560 -8.15 4.60 6.33
CA ILE A 560 -6.83 5.19 6.07
C ILE A 560 -6.09 5.50 7.37
N MET A 561 -4.78 5.71 7.29
CA MET A 561 -3.93 6.11 8.42
C MET A 561 -2.96 7.22 8.00
N PRO A 562 -2.99 8.41 8.62
CA PRO A 562 -1.93 9.40 8.47
C PRO A 562 -0.82 9.14 9.50
N ALA A 563 0.40 8.85 9.07
CA ALA A 563 1.58 8.65 9.93
C ALA A 563 2.87 8.69 9.10
N ASN A 564 4.03 8.85 9.75
CA ASN A 564 5.35 8.83 9.12
C ASN A 564 5.51 9.83 7.94
N GLY A 565 4.79 10.94 7.96
CA GLY A 565 4.72 11.93 6.89
C GLY A 565 3.93 11.50 5.65
N MET A 566 3.16 10.42 5.75
CA MET A 566 2.40 9.81 4.65
C MET A 566 0.95 9.51 5.04
N VAL A 567 0.12 9.27 4.03
CA VAL A 567 -1.21 8.68 4.20
C VAL A 567 -1.22 7.29 3.59
N TYR A 568 -1.62 6.31 4.39
CA TYR A 568 -1.75 4.91 4.01
C TYR A 568 -3.20 4.59 3.65
N ALA A 569 -3.42 4.09 2.43
CA ALA A 569 -4.71 3.59 1.95
C ALA A 569 -4.69 2.06 1.85
N THR A 570 -5.52 1.42 2.67
CA THR A 570 -5.63 -0.05 2.74
C THR A 570 -6.36 -0.63 1.51
N PRO A 571 -6.07 -1.90 1.11
CA PRO A 571 -6.78 -2.54 0.01
C PRO A 571 -8.30 -2.51 0.18
N SER A 572 -9.04 -2.30 -0.91
CA SER A 572 -10.50 -2.18 -0.87
C SER A 572 -11.20 -3.02 -1.95
N ALA A 573 -12.21 -3.79 -1.55
CA ALA A 573 -13.03 -4.62 -2.46
C ALA A 573 -14.13 -3.82 -3.20
N CYS A 574 -14.09 -2.48 -3.17
CA CYS A 574 -15.15 -1.65 -3.72
C CYS A 574 -14.89 -1.31 -5.19
N ALA A 575 -15.89 -1.50 -6.05
CA ALA A 575 -15.84 -1.20 -7.49
C ALA A 575 -16.15 0.28 -7.85
N CYS A 576 -16.32 1.16 -6.87
CA CYS A 576 -16.48 2.59 -7.16
C CYS A 576 -15.20 3.14 -7.79
N TYR A 577 -15.35 3.96 -8.84
CA TYR A 577 -14.26 4.64 -9.54
C TYR A 577 -13.20 3.67 -10.08
N TYR A 578 -13.58 2.45 -10.49
CA TYR A 578 -12.65 1.38 -10.88
C TYR A 578 -11.67 1.74 -12.01
N GLN A 579 -11.98 2.74 -12.85
CA GLN A 579 -11.09 3.24 -13.91
C GLN A 579 -10.07 4.28 -13.43
N SER A 580 -10.22 4.78 -12.20
CA SER A 580 -9.46 5.92 -11.68
C SER A 580 -8.82 5.64 -10.32
N LYS A 581 -9.43 4.75 -9.52
CA LYS A 581 -9.02 4.41 -8.16
C LYS A 581 -7.79 3.51 -8.17
N VAL A 582 -6.78 3.89 -7.40
CA VAL A 582 -5.59 3.06 -7.16
C VAL A 582 -5.96 1.90 -6.23
N ASN A 583 -5.51 0.69 -6.56
CA ASN A 583 -5.76 -0.54 -5.80
C ASN A 583 -4.50 -1.02 -5.08
N GLY A 584 -4.65 -2.02 -4.19
CA GLY A 584 -3.58 -2.50 -3.32
C GLY A 584 -3.41 -1.67 -2.04
N PHE A 585 -2.32 -1.95 -1.32
CA PHE A 585 -1.94 -1.20 -0.13
C PHE A 585 -0.97 -0.10 -0.55
N ASN A 586 -1.38 1.16 -0.41
CA ASN A 586 -0.64 2.30 -0.94
C ASN A 586 -0.21 3.25 0.17
N ALA A 587 1.01 3.80 0.06
CA ALA A 587 1.46 4.95 0.84
C ALA A 587 1.72 6.13 -0.09
N ALA A 588 1.15 7.28 0.24
CA ALA A 588 1.33 8.51 -0.53
C ALA A 588 1.74 9.66 0.38
N ALA A 589 2.55 10.56 -0.15
CA ALA A 589 3.07 11.75 0.51
C ALA A 589 2.57 13.03 -0.21
N PRO A 590 2.64 14.20 0.45
CA PRO A 590 2.21 15.48 -0.13
C PRO A 590 3.06 15.97 -1.31
N ASN A 591 4.30 15.50 -1.43
CA ASN A 591 5.22 15.94 -2.45
C ASN A 591 5.27 14.95 -3.63
N ALA A 592 4.87 15.43 -4.81
CA ALA A 592 4.95 14.70 -6.07
C ALA A 592 6.34 14.80 -6.70
N GLN A 593 6.74 13.78 -7.46
CA GLN A 593 7.97 13.82 -8.25
C GLN A 593 7.83 14.74 -9.47
N SER A 594 8.95 15.33 -9.91
CA SER A 594 8.97 16.22 -11.07
C SER A 594 8.61 15.49 -12.36
N ALA A 595 7.63 16.02 -13.06
CA ALA A 595 7.14 15.51 -14.34
C ALA A 595 7.87 16.10 -15.57
N LYS A 596 8.97 16.84 -15.38
CA LYS A 596 9.69 17.49 -16.48
C LYS A 596 10.68 16.53 -17.12
N ALA A 597 10.42 16.13 -18.37
CA ALA A 597 11.32 15.27 -19.13
C ALA A 597 12.45 16.06 -19.81
N PRO A 598 13.66 15.47 -19.96
CA PRO A 598 14.70 16.05 -20.80
C PRO A 598 14.32 15.99 -22.29
N PRO A 599 15.02 16.73 -23.17
CA PRO A 599 14.81 16.67 -24.61
C PRO A 599 14.87 15.25 -25.16
N ALA A 600 14.03 14.93 -26.15
CA ALA A 600 13.90 13.57 -26.70
C ALA A 600 15.22 12.95 -27.17
N GLY A 601 16.15 13.76 -27.70
CA GLY A 601 17.48 13.28 -28.12
C GLY A 601 18.34 12.72 -26.99
N GLN A 602 18.12 13.16 -25.75
CA GLN A 602 18.82 12.65 -24.55
C GLN A 602 18.14 11.41 -23.95
N ARG A 603 16.94 11.07 -24.42
CA ARG A 603 16.13 9.94 -23.91
C ARG A 603 16.27 8.68 -24.77
N LEU A 604 16.91 8.77 -25.94
CA LEU A 604 17.12 7.66 -26.86
C LEU A 604 18.55 7.13 -26.75
N THR A 605 18.67 5.88 -26.30
CA THR A 605 19.91 5.12 -26.30
C THR A 605 19.93 4.18 -27.50
N LYS A 606 20.99 4.27 -28.31
CA LYS A 606 21.23 3.38 -29.46
C LYS A 606 22.04 2.16 -29.00
N GLY A 607 21.50 0.96 -29.21
CA GLY A 607 22.19 -0.28 -28.87
C GLY A 607 23.06 -0.81 -30.01
N PRO A 608 23.76 -1.94 -29.80
CA PRO A 608 24.67 -2.53 -30.78
C PRO A 608 24.03 -2.87 -32.14
N ALA A 609 22.72 -3.16 -32.16
CA ALA A 609 21.97 -3.49 -33.36
C ALA A 609 21.26 -2.28 -34.01
N TYR A 610 21.47 -1.05 -33.51
CA TYR A 610 20.80 0.15 -34.03
C TYR A 610 21.06 0.34 -35.54
N GLY A 611 20.00 0.32 -36.33
CA GLY A 611 20.07 0.51 -37.79
C GLY A 611 20.63 -0.69 -38.57
N LYS A 612 20.94 -1.82 -37.92
CA LYS A 612 21.59 -3.01 -38.52
C LYS A 612 20.62 -4.16 -38.82
N ILE A 613 19.32 -3.91 -38.83
CA ILE A 613 18.31 -4.94 -39.09
C ILE A 613 18.24 -5.14 -40.60
N GLU A 614 18.86 -6.23 -41.05
CA GLU A 614 19.05 -6.58 -42.46
C GLU A 614 17.74 -7.04 -43.12
N ASN A 615 16.85 -7.69 -42.37
CA ASN A 615 15.60 -8.27 -42.87
C ASN A 615 14.39 -7.48 -42.34
N ARG A 616 14.06 -6.38 -43.01
CA ARG A 616 12.93 -5.50 -42.64
C ARG A 616 11.60 -5.88 -43.30
N GLU A 617 11.61 -6.90 -44.16
CA GLU A 617 10.37 -7.45 -44.70
C GLU A 617 9.58 -8.12 -43.56
N PRO A 618 8.25 -7.95 -43.52
CA PRO A 618 7.44 -8.43 -42.41
C PRO A 618 7.39 -9.96 -42.46
N LYS A 619 8.26 -10.66 -41.72
CA LYS A 619 8.02 -12.08 -41.39
C LYS A 619 6.90 -12.24 -40.34
N ILE A 620 5.79 -11.55 -40.57
CA ILE A 620 4.48 -11.70 -39.92
C ILE A 620 3.47 -11.83 -41.07
N GLU A 621 3.75 -12.75 -41.99
CA GLU A 621 2.88 -13.07 -43.13
C GLU A 621 2.16 -14.39 -42.94
N ASP A 622 2.51 -15.18 -41.91
CA ASP A 622 1.79 -16.40 -41.59
C ASP A 622 0.48 -16.05 -40.88
N PRO A 623 -0.69 -16.41 -41.43
CA PRO A 623 -1.99 -16.18 -40.80
C PRO A 623 -2.14 -16.79 -39.41
N VAL A 624 -1.23 -17.70 -39.00
CA VAL A 624 -1.23 -18.33 -37.69
C VAL A 624 -0.37 -17.60 -36.65
N ASP A 625 0.39 -16.57 -37.04
CA ASP A 625 1.23 -15.82 -36.11
C ASP A 625 0.38 -15.07 -35.05
N TRP A 626 0.89 -15.02 -33.83
CA TRP A 626 0.36 -14.32 -32.67
C TRP A 626 1.38 -13.27 -32.18
N PRO A 627 1.59 -12.18 -32.94
CA PRO A 627 2.73 -11.28 -32.77
C PRO A 627 2.63 -10.33 -31.56
N THR A 628 1.45 -10.19 -30.96
CA THR A 628 1.25 -9.30 -29.82
C THR A 628 0.30 -9.91 -28.78
N PHE A 629 0.24 -9.29 -27.60
CA PHE A 629 -0.66 -9.70 -26.54
C PHE A 629 -2.11 -9.78 -27.07
N ARG A 630 -2.75 -10.94 -26.86
CA ARG A 630 -4.09 -11.26 -27.39
C ARG A 630 -4.23 -11.14 -28.92
N HIS A 631 -3.22 -11.61 -29.65
CA HIS A 631 -3.18 -11.86 -31.09
C HIS A 631 -2.92 -10.61 -31.94
N ASP A 632 -3.85 -9.65 -31.92
CA ASP A 632 -3.84 -8.49 -32.82
C ASP A 632 -3.99 -7.16 -32.07
N ASN A 633 -3.94 -6.05 -32.81
CA ASN A 633 -4.11 -4.70 -32.25
C ASN A 633 -5.48 -4.50 -31.58
N GLY A 634 -6.50 -5.24 -32.00
CA GLY A 634 -7.83 -5.24 -31.38
C GLY A 634 -7.90 -6.10 -30.12
N ARG A 635 -6.81 -6.81 -29.78
CA ARG A 635 -6.71 -7.73 -28.63
C ARG A 635 -7.78 -8.82 -28.67
N SER A 636 -8.15 -9.27 -29.88
CA SER A 636 -9.27 -10.18 -30.13
C SER A 636 -9.20 -11.47 -29.32
N GLY A 637 -8.00 -11.96 -29.05
CA GLY A 637 -7.77 -13.19 -28.30
C GLY A 637 -8.15 -14.47 -29.07
N TYR A 638 -8.25 -14.41 -30.40
CA TYR A 638 -8.43 -15.59 -31.24
C TYR A 638 -7.62 -15.49 -32.53
N ALA A 639 -7.20 -16.64 -33.08
CA ALA A 639 -6.58 -16.77 -34.40
C ALA A 639 -7.42 -17.73 -35.25
N ARG A 640 -7.41 -17.56 -36.59
CA ARG A 640 -8.15 -18.44 -37.51
C ARG A 640 -7.24 -19.57 -37.99
N THR A 641 -7.06 -20.58 -37.13
CA THR A 641 -6.26 -21.78 -37.44
C THR A 641 -7.03 -23.04 -37.07
N ASP A 642 -6.79 -24.12 -37.83
CA ASP A 642 -7.37 -25.42 -37.54
C ASP A 642 -6.63 -26.07 -36.37
N VAL A 643 -7.37 -26.50 -35.35
CA VAL A 643 -6.81 -27.27 -34.23
C VAL A 643 -7.08 -28.75 -34.46
N PRO A 644 -6.06 -29.62 -34.49
CA PRO A 644 -6.26 -31.06 -34.63
C PRO A 644 -7.21 -31.62 -33.55
N ALA A 645 -8.07 -32.57 -33.93
CA ALA A 645 -9.01 -33.20 -33.00
C ALA A 645 -8.28 -33.99 -31.89
N GLU A 646 -7.11 -34.53 -32.21
CA GLU A 646 -6.20 -35.18 -31.27
C GLU A 646 -5.04 -34.24 -30.99
N ILE A 647 -4.94 -33.77 -29.74
CA ILE A 647 -3.83 -32.94 -29.26
C ILE A 647 -2.88 -33.77 -28.41
N GLU A 648 -1.58 -33.64 -28.67
CA GLU A 648 -0.52 -34.21 -27.83
C GLU A 648 0.44 -33.12 -27.37
N GLN A 649 1.11 -33.35 -26.23
CA GLN A 649 2.11 -32.42 -25.72
C GLN A 649 3.39 -32.52 -26.56
N SER A 650 3.65 -31.56 -27.44
CA SER A 650 4.89 -31.52 -28.22
C SER A 650 6.13 -31.27 -27.36
N TRP A 651 6.04 -30.34 -26.40
CA TRP A 651 7.10 -30.07 -25.42
C TRP A 651 6.54 -29.37 -24.18
N LYS A 652 7.32 -29.35 -23.10
CA LYS A 652 7.05 -28.60 -21.87
C LYS A 652 8.34 -28.01 -21.34
N LYS A 653 8.29 -26.75 -20.91
CA LYS A 653 9.40 -26.07 -20.22
C LYS A 653 8.91 -25.47 -18.90
N ASP A 654 9.64 -25.75 -17.83
CA ASP A 654 9.45 -25.11 -16.53
C ASP A 654 10.47 -23.97 -16.38
N PHE A 655 9.99 -22.80 -15.96
CA PHE A 655 10.82 -21.64 -15.72
C PHE A 655 11.10 -21.42 -14.23
N GLY A 656 10.41 -22.12 -13.32
CA GLY A 656 10.58 -21.96 -11.87
C GLY A 656 10.19 -20.58 -11.32
N THR A 657 9.55 -19.74 -12.13
CA THR A 657 9.22 -18.35 -11.80
C THR A 657 7.92 -17.93 -12.48
N LYS A 658 7.41 -16.75 -12.11
CA LYS A 658 6.21 -16.18 -12.72
C LYS A 658 6.53 -15.70 -14.14
N ILE A 659 5.81 -16.24 -15.11
CA ILE A 659 5.93 -15.87 -16.53
C ILE A 659 4.72 -15.06 -17.03
N SER A 660 4.91 -14.27 -18.08
CA SER A 660 3.82 -13.65 -18.83
C SER A 660 3.18 -14.62 -19.83
N GLN A 661 2.07 -14.18 -20.45
CA GLN A 661 1.49 -14.87 -21.60
C GLN A 661 2.47 -14.84 -22.78
N PRO A 662 2.61 -15.91 -23.57
CA PRO A 662 3.53 -15.92 -24.72
C PRO A 662 2.96 -15.17 -25.93
N THR A 663 3.85 -14.71 -26.80
CA THR A 663 3.58 -14.34 -28.21
C THR A 663 4.38 -15.26 -29.11
N VAL A 664 3.81 -15.65 -30.24
CA VAL A 664 4.43 -16.60 -31.18
C VAL A 664 4.46 -15.97 -32.56
N ALA A 665 5.64 -15.75 -33.13
CA ALA A 665 5.76 -15.18 -34.47
C ALA A 665 7.08 -15.59 -35.12
N GLY A 666 7.07 -15.81 -36.44
CA GLY A 666 8.28 -16.14 -37.20
C GLY A 666 9.03 -17.37 -36.67
N GLY A 667 8.27 -18.39 -36.25
CA GLY A 667 8.78 -19.65 -35.71
C GLY A 667 9.36 -19.57 -34.29
N LYS A 668 9.19 -18.44 -33.58
CA LYS A 668 9.70 -18.23 -32.23
C LYS A 668 8.58 -17.91 -31.25
N LEU A 669 8.80 -18.30 -29.99
CA LEU A 669 7.94 -17.96 -28.86
C LEU A 669 8.67 -16.99 -27.95
N PHE A 670 8.03 -15.88 -27.61
CA PHE A 670 8.56 -14.84 -26.73
C PHE A 670 7.73 -14.72 -25.47
N LEU A 671 8.39 -14.62 -24.31
CA LEU A 671 7.75 -14.38 -23.02
C LEU A 671 8.71 -13.66 -22.08
N SER A 672 8.17 -13.15 -20.97
CA SER A 672 8.96 -12.61 -19.87
C SER A 672 8.88 -13.51 -18.63
N ALA A 673 10.01 -13.73 -17.97
CA ALA A 673 10.07 -14.08 -16.55
C ALA A 673 9.98 -12.76 -15.76
N ILE A 674 8.80 -12.52 -15.19
CA ILE A 674 8.36 -11.19 -14.78
C ILE A 674 9.25 -10.63 -13.66
N ASP A 675 9.40 -11.37 -12.58
CA ASP A 675 10.16 -10.93 -11.39
C ASP A 675 11.67 -11.10 -11.56
N GLU A 676 12.13 -11.84 -12.58
CA GLU A 676 13.56 -11.95 -12.95
C GLU A 676 14.00 -10.92 -14.00
N HIS A 677 13.09 -10.02 -14.41
CA HIS A 677 13.35 -8.96 -15.39
C HIS A 677 13.87 -9.49 -16.74
N THR A 678 13.58 -10.74 -17.09
CA THR A 678 14.20 -11.43 -18.23
C THR A 678 13.18 -11.71 -19.32
N ILE A 679 13.51 -11.35 -20.57
CA ILE A 679 12.80 -11.78 -21.77
C ILE A 679 13.49 -13.00 -22.34
N TYR A 680 12.71 -14.01 -22.73
CA TYR A 680 13.17 -15.21 -23.39
C TYR A 680 12.60 -15.30 -24.79
N ALA A 681 13.42 -15.74 -25.74
CA ALA A 681 12.96 -16.27 -27.02
C ALA A 681 13.30 -17.76 -27.11
N LEU A 682 12.30 -18.56 -27.43
CA LEU A 682 12.41 -19.99 -27.66
C LEU A 682 12.08 -20.31 -29.11
N ASP A 683 12.63 -21.42 -29.60
CA ASP A 683 12.12 -22.08 -30.80
C ASP A 683 10.71 -22.61 -30.51
N ALA A 684 9.72 -22.22 -31.33
CA ALA A 684 8.32 -22.53 -31.06
C ALA A 684 8.02 -24.04 -31.16
N ALA A 685 8.75 -24.77 -32.01
CA ALA A 685 8.53 -26.19 -32.26
C ALA A 685 9.14 -27.09 -31.17
N SER A 686 10.25 -26.69 -30.56
CA SER A 686 11.00 -27.51 -29.60
C SER A 686 11.06 -26.98 -28.17
N GLY A 687 10.72 -25.71 -27.95
CA GLY A 687 10.90 -25.04 -26.65
C GLY A 687 12.37 -24.74 -26.29
N ARG A 688 13.31 -25.01 -27.21
CA ARG A 688 14.75 -24.72 -27.02
C ARG A 688 14.98 -23.22 -26.94
N GLN A 689 15.73 -22.78 -25.93
CA GLN A 689 16.11 -21.37 -25.80
C GLN A 689 17.02 -20.95 -26.95
N ILE A 690 16.65 -19.85 -27.62
CA ILE A 690 17.45 -19.20 -28.65
C ILE A 690 18.30 -18.11 -28.00
N TRP A 691 17.65 -17.18 -27.30
CA TRP A 691 18.30 -16.07 -26.60
C TRP A 691 17.49 -15.64 -25.38
N HIS A 692 18.12 -14.81 -24.54
CA HIS A 692 17.45 -14.11 -23.46
C HIS A 692 18.03 -12.69 -23.30
N PHE A 693 17.28 -11.80 -22.66
CA PHE A 693 17.68 -10.41 -22.39
C PHE A 693 17.23 -9.97 -20.99
N VAL A 694 18.13 -9.39 -20.20
CA VAL A 694 17.82 -8.89 -18.84
C VAL A 694 17.61 -7.37 -18.87
N ALA A 695 16.37 -6.94 -18.65
CA ALA A 695 15.98 -5.53 -18.55
C ALA A 695 16.28 -4.95 -17.15
N ASP A 696 16.07 -3.63 -16.99
CA ASP A 696 16.37 -2.94 -15.72
C ASP A 696 15.19 -2.96 -14.72
N GLY A 697 14.15 -3.74 -15.00
CA GLY A 697 12.93 -3.87 -14.22
C GLY A 697 11.98 -4.92 -14.79
N ARG A 698 10.84 -5.12 -14.12
CA ARG A 698 9.82 -6.11 -14.51
C ARG A 698 9.24 -5.82 -15.89
N VAL A 699 8.95 -6.88 -16.63
CA VAL A 699 8.18 -6.82 -17.88
C VAL A 699 6.94 -7.69 -17.68
N ASN A 700 5.78 -7.06 -17.52
CA ASN A 700 4.57 -7.72 -17.00
C ASN A 700 3.64 -8.34 -18.07
N SER A 701 4.01 -8.26 -19.36
CA SER A 701 3.33 -8.95 -20.46
C SER A 701 4.31 -9.22 -21.61
N SER A 702 3.91 -10.01 -22.61
CA SER A 702 4.77 -10.38 -23.75
C SER A 702 5.20 -9.19 -24.63
N PRO A 703 6.37 -9.29 -25.28
CA PRO A 703 6.80 -8.35 -26.32
C PRO A 703 5.87 -8.35 -27.53
N THR A 704 5.80 -7.22 -28.24
CA THR A 704 5.16 -7.09 -29.55
C THR A 704 6.21 -7.26 -30.65
N ILE A 705 5.97 -8.20 -31.55
CA ILE A 705 6.85 -8.51 -32.68
C ILE A 705 6.46 -7.68 -33.90
N TYR A 706 7.42 -6.98 -34.50
CA TYR A 706 7.20 -6.11 -35.66
C TYR A 706 8.47 -5.98 -36.50
N LYS A 707 8.44 -6.40 -37.77
CA LYS A 707 9.56 -6.25 -38.74
C LYS A 707 10.93 -6.63 -38.18
N GLY A 708 11.04 -7.84 -37.62
CA GLY A 708 12.29 -8.34 -37.04
C GLY A 708 12.67 -7.75 -35.69
N LEU A 709 11.81 -6.94 -35.07
CA LEU A 709 11.98 -6.42 -33.71
C LEU A 709 11.04 -7.11 -32.72
N ALA A 710 11.53 -7.32 -31.50
CA ALA A 710 10.72 -7.56 -30.31
C ALA A 710 10.71 -6.28 -29.47
N THR A 711 9.56 -5.61 -29.39
CA THR A 711 9.41 -4.35 -28.66
C THR A 711 8.59 -4.53 -27.38
N PHE A 712 8.98 -3.87 -26.29
CA PHE A 712 8.26 -3.99 -25.03
C PHE A 712 8.49 -2.76 -24.13
N GLY A 713 7.49 -2.42 -23.32
CA GLY A 713 7.63 -1.52 -22.19
C GLY A 713 8.16 -2.25 -20.96
N CYS A 714 8.77 -1.51 -20.05
CA CYS A 714 9.37 -2.05 -18.84
C CYS A 714 8.99 -1.19 -17.63
N ALA A 715 8.92 -1.83 -16.46
CA ALA A 715 8.67 -1.16 -15.20
C ALA A 715 9.82 -0.22 -14.78
N ASP A 716 10.97 -0.24 -15.47
CA ASP A 716 12.05 0.73 -15.30
C ASP A 716 11.74 2.12 -15.90
N GLY A 717 10.60 2.27 -16.57
CA GLY A 717 10.20 3.53 -17.20
C GLY A 717 10.66 3.68 -18.65
N CYS A 718 11.13 2.61 -19.28
CA CYS A 718 11.64 2.64 -20.65
C CYS A 718 10.88 1.69 -21.59
N VAL A 719 10.96 2.00 -22.88
CA VAL A 719 10.59 1.10 -23.98
C VAL A 719 11.87 0.57 -24.61
N TYR A 720 11.88 -0.72 -24.90
CA TYR A 720 12.99 -1.42 -25.52
C TYR A 720 12.58 -1.96 -26.88
N ALA A 721 13.55 -2.05 -27.78
CA ALA A 721 13.47 -2.85 -28.99
C ALA A 721 14.72 -3.70 -29.13
N LEU A 722 14.50 -5.01 -29.22
CA LEU A 722 15.53 -6.01 -29.48
C LEU A 722 15.34 -6.57 -30.88
N THR A 723 16.41 -7.06 -31.49
CA THR A 723 16.32 -7.94 -32.65
C THR A 723 15.62 -9.25 -32.25
N ALA A 724 14.62 -9.65 -33.03
CA ALA A 724 13.83 -10.85 -32.73
C ALA A 724 14.63 -12.16 -32.90
N ASP A 725 15.71 -12.13 -33.71
CA ASP A 725 16.50 -13.32 -34.03
C ASP A 725 17.54 -13.68 -32.97
N ASP A 726 18.20 -12.69 -32.36
CA ASP A 726 19.32 -12.91 -31.43
C ASP A 726 19.26 -12.06 -30.14
N GLY A 727 18.22 -11.24 -29.95
CA GLY A 727 17.97 -10.52 -28.71
C GLY A 727 18.89 -9.32 -28.46
N GLN A 728 19.66 -8.89 -29.46
CA GLN A 728 20.52 -7.70 -29.35
C GLN A 728 19.69 -6.42 -29.24
N LEU A 729 20.11 -5.51 -28.36
CA LEU A 729 19.48 -4.21 -28.21
C LEU A 729 19.63 -3.38 -29.49
N ALA A 730 18.51 -3.06 -30.13
CA ALA A 730 18.46 -2.10 -31.21
C ALA A 730 18.41 -0.69 -30.63
N TRP A 731 17.41 -0.39 -29.80
CA TRP A 731 17.27 0.90 -29.12
C TRP A 731 16.52 0.77 -27.78
N LYS A 732 16.76 1.73 -26.88
CA LYS A 732 16.03 1.95 -25.62
C LYS A 732 15.59 3.41 -25.58
N PHE A 733 14.32 3.67 -25.27
CA PHE A 733 13.79 5.02 -25.09
C PHE A 733 13.24 5.21 -23.67
N GLN A 734 13.74 6.22 -22.96
CA GLN A 734 13.26 6.57 -21.61
C GLN A 734 11.90 7.28 -21.72
N ALA A 735 10.81 6.54 -21.56
CA ALA A 735 9.45 7.08 -21.60
C ALA A 735 9.10 7.88 -20.32
N ALA A 736 9.67 7.49 -19.18
CA ALA A 736 9.61 8.25 -17.95
C ALA A 736 10.34 9.60 -18.07
N PRO A 737 9.88 10.66 -17.38
CA PRO A 737 10.53 11.97 -17.38
C PRO A 737 11.89 11.97 -16.67
N SER A 738 12.09 11.05 -15.72
CA SER A 738 13.34 10.88 -14.98
C SER A 738 13.49 9.44 -14.51
N ALA A 739 14.72 9.01 -14.19
CA ALA A 739 15.01 7.71 -13.60
C ALA A 739 14.74 7.72 -12.07
N ARG A 740 13.48 7.95 -11.67
CA ARG A 740 13.05 7.87 -10.26
C ARG A 740 12.24 6.61 -10.02
N ARG A 741 12.56 5.90 -8.94
CA ARG A 741 11.98 4.61 -8.57
C ARG A 741 11.41 4.62 -7.16
N LEU A 742 10.39 3.80 -6.98
CA LEU A 742 9.74 3.47 -5.70
C LEU A 742 9.65 1.95 -5.57
N VAL A 743 9.27 1.45 -4.40
CA VAL A 743 9.01 0.01 -4.21
C VAL A 743 7.55 -0.32 -4.55
N SER A 744 7.37 -1.30 -5.43
CA SER A 744 6.10 -1.76 -5.96
C SER A 744 6.03 -3.29 -5.88
N TYR A 745 5.22 -3.82 -4.97
CA TYR A 745 5.08 -5.27 -4.73
C TYR A 745 6.44 -5.94 -4.48
N GLY A 746 7.27 -5.33 -3.63
CA GLY A 746 8.59 -5.85 -3.26
C GLY A 746 9.68 -5.67 -4.31
N GLN A 747 9.45 -4.86 -5.35
CA GLN A 747 10.40 -4.62 -6.43
C GLN A 747 10.60 -3.12 -6.70
N PRO A 748 11.83 -2.65 -6.95
CA PRO A 748 12.07 -1.27 -7.36
C PRO A 748 11.57 -1.05 -8.79
N GLU A 749 10.61 -0.13 -8.95
CA GLU A 749 10.05 0.24 -10.25
C GLU A 749 10.08 1.75 -10.44
N SER A 750 10.17 2.21 -11.69
CA SER A 750 9.97 3.61 -12.04
C SER A 750 8.67 4.13 -11.46
N VAL A 751 8.67 5.39 -11.02
CA VAL A 751 7.47 6.17 -10.66
C VAL A 751 6.49 6.23 -11.85
N TRP A 752 7.00 6.18 -13.08
CA TRP A 752 6.24 6.07 -14.32
C TRP A 752 6.58 4.75 -15.05
N PRO A 753 6.04 3.60 -14.62
CA PRO A 753 6.29 2.31 -15.23
C PRO A 753 5.51 2.20 -16.54
N LEU A 754 5.87 1.24 -17.38
CA LEU A 754 5.12 0.87 -18.58
C LEU A 754 4.61 -0.56 -18.48
N ALA A 755 3.48 -0.81 -19.13
CA ALA A 755 3.05 -2.17 -19.43
C ALA A 755 3.99 -2.82 -20.47
N GLY A 756 4.13 -4.14 -20.41
CA GLY A 756 5.03 -4.91 -21.27
C GLY A 756 4.71 -4.79 -22.75
N SER A 757 3.46 -4.98 -23.15
CA SER A 757 3.06 -5.04 -24.55
C SER A 757 2.84 -3.63 -25.08
N THR A 758 3.58 -3.29 -26.13
CA THR A 758 3.39 -2.05 -26.90
C THR A 758 2.32 -2.27 -27.97
N LEU A 759 1.63 -1.21 -28.38
CA LEU A 759 0.73 -1.24 -29.53
C LEU A 759 1.50 -0.71 -30.75
N ILE A 760 1.46 -1.40 -31.88
CA ILE A 760 2.03 -0.88 -33.15
C ILE A 760 0.93 -0.80 -34.20
N GLN A 761 0.58 0.42 -34.58
CA GLN A 761 -0.49 0.72 -35.54
C GLN A 761 0.07 1.67 -36.61
N ASP A 762 -0.09 1.33 -37.89
CA ASP A 762 0.34 2.15 -39.03
C ASP A 762 1.78 2.67 -38.93
N GLY A 763 2.70 1.79 -38.54
CA GLY A 763 4.13 2.09 -38.40
C GLY A 763 4.48 3.00 -37.21
N ARG A 764 3.57 3.19 -36.25
CA ARG A 764 3.77 3.95 -35.02
C ARG A 764 3.63 3.04 -33.81
N LEU A 765 4.57 3.17 -32.87
CA LEU A 765 4.52 2.47 -31.59
C LEU A 765 3.91 3.38 -30.52
N TYR A 766 2.87 2.90 -29.86
CA TYR A 766 2.18 3.57 -28.77
C TYR A 766 2.48 2.89 -27.44
N CYS A 767 2.73 3.70 -26.42
CA CYS A 767 2.90 3.24 -25.05
C CYS A 767 2.49 4.33 -24.05
N VAL A 768 2.19 3.92 -22.80
CA VAL A 768 1.82 4.84 -21.72
C VAL A 768 2.75 4.62 -20.52
N ALA A 769 3.39 5.69 -20.05
CA ALA A 769 4.19 5.68 -18.83
C ALA A 769 3.46 6.41 -17.70
N GLY A 770 3.41 5.82 -16.51
CA GLY A 770 2.74 6.41 -15.34
C GLY A 770 1.87 5.42 -14.58
N ARG A 771 1.45 5.77 -13.36
CA ARG A 771 0.50 4.97 -12.56
C ARG A 771 -0.91 5.54 -12.54
N SER A 772 -1.04 6.85 -12.47
CA SER A 772 -2.31 7.55 -12.44
C SER A 772 -2.13 8.98 -12.92
N MET A 773 -3.16 9.60 -13.51
CA MET A 773 -3.17 11.03 -13.82
C MET A 773 -3.11 11.91 -12.55
N PHE A 774 -3.45 11.35 -11.39
CA PHE A 774 -3.44 12.02 -10.08
C PHE A 774 -2.08 11.97 -9.36
N LEU A 775 -1.16 11.13 -9.80
CA LEU A 775 0.10 10.87 -9.11
C LEU A 775 1.28 11.37 -9.93
N ASP A 776 2.23 12.03 -9.27
CA ASP A 776 3.58 12.28 -9.81
C ASP A 776 3.56 12.95 -11.21
N GLY A 777 2.66 13.93 -11.38
CA GLY A 777 2.49 14.69 -12.62
C GLY A 777 1.96 13.89 -13.82
N GLY A 778 1.30 12.76 -13.55
CA GLY A 778 0.35 12.14 -14.46
C GLY A 778 0.90 11.04 -15.37
N LEU A 779 0.11 10.73 -16.40
CA LEU A 779 0.44 9.73 -17.42
C LEU A 779 1.07 10.40 -18.64
N ARG A 780 1.87 9.65 -19.40
CA ARG A 780 2.45 10.09 -20.67
C ARG A 780 2.16 9.08 -21.75
N MET A 781 1.41 9.49 -22.76
CA MET A 781 1.29 8.70 -23.98
C MET A 781 2.40 9.10 -24.93
N LEU A 782 3.23 8.14 -25.33
CA LEU A 782 4.31 8.34 -26.29
C LEU A 782 4.00 7.60 -27.59
N ILE A 783 4.31 8.28 -28.69
CA ILE A 783 4.27 7.75 -30.03
C ILE A 783 5.70 7.75 -30.56
N LEU A 784 6.25 6.58 -30.82
CA LEU A 784 7.62 6.37 -31.29
C LEU A 784 7.62 5.78 -32.70
N ASN A 785 8.68 6.03 -33.44
CA ASN A 785 8.98 5.22 -34.61
C ASN A 785 9.56 3.86 -34.15
N PRO A 786 8.91 2.73 -34.45
CA PRO A 786 9.33 1.42 -33.94
C PRO A 786 10.70 0.97 -34.45
N GLU A 787 11.12 1.38 -35.64
CA GLU A 787 12.41 0.96 -36.21
C GLU A 787 13.59 1.74 -35.62
N THR A 788 13.38 3.01 -35.24
CA THR A 788 14.46 3.93 -34.86
C THR A 788 14.41 4.40 -33.41
N GLY A 789 13.32 4.13 -32.68
CA GLY A 789 13.09 4.62 -31.32
C GLY A 789 12.89 6.12 -31.20
N ARG A 790 12.83 6.86 -32.33
CA ARG A 790 12.67 8.32 -32.32
C ARG A 790 11.26 8.69 -31.86
N LEU A 791 11.18 9.68 -30.96
CA LEU A 791 9.92 10.27 -30.55
C LEU A 791 9.26 10.99 -31.72
N ILE A 792 8.01 10.61 -32.01
CA ILE A 792 7.13 11.29 -32.97
C ILE A 792 6.26 12.30 -32.21
N HIS A 793 5.64 11.86 -31.12
CA HIS A 793 4.76 12.70 -30.31
C HIS A 793 4.73 12.25 -28.84
N GLU A 794 4.51 13.18 -27.93
CA GLU A 794 4.30 12.93 -26.50
C GLU A 794 3.12 13.77 -26.03
N ASN A 795 2.14 13.11 -25.41
CA ASN A 795 1.00 13.76 -24.77
C ASN A 795 1.01 13.46 -23.26
N VAL A 796 1.14 14.52 -22.45
CA VAL A 796 1.09 14.42 -20.98
C VAL A 796 -0.36 14.59 -20.54
N MET A 797 -0.86 13.64 -19.75
CA MET A 797 -2.22 13.60 -19.23
C MET A 797 -2.19 13.70 -17.71
N ASP A 798 -2.69 14.81 -17.20
CA ASP A 798 -2.89 15.06 -15.77
C ASP A 798 -4.39 15.15 -15.47
N THR A 799 -4.72 15.75 -14.33
CA THR A 799 -6.10 15.93 -13.87
C THR A 799 -6.87 17.00 -14.65
N ALA A 800 -6.21 17.81 -15.49
CA ALA A 800 -6.90 18.84 -16.23
C ALA A 800 -7.73 18.25 -17.38
N VAL A 801 -8.93 18.79 -17.56
CA VAL A 801 -9.82 18.46 -18.68
C VAL A 801 -9.48 19.38 -19.85
N PRO A 802 -8.97 18.85 -20.98
CA PRO A 802 -8.48 19.67 -22.09
C PRO A 802 -9.57 20.61 -22.63
N GLY A 803 -9.21 21.88 -22.82
CA GLY A 803 -10.12 22.90 -23.35
C GLY A 803 -11.14 23.46 -22.34
N THR A 804 -11.00 23.16 -21.05
CA THR A 804 -11.87 23.67 -19.98
C THR A 804 -11.04 24.08 -18.75
N ASP A 805 -11.68 24.72 -17.77
CA ASP A 805 -11.14 25.02 -16.44
C ASP A 805 -11.34 23.88 -15.42
N LYS A 806 -12.00 22.79 -15.84
CA LYS A 806 -12.37 21.67 -14.97
C LYS A 806 -11.24 20.67 -14.75
N GLN A 807 -11.31 19.99 -13.61
CA GLN A 807 -10.52 18.81 -13.26
C GLN A 807 -11.32 17.51 -13.50
N LEU A 808 -10.64 16.36 -13.59
CA LEU A 808 -11.29 15.04 -13.72
C LEU A 808 -12.29 14.76 -12.59
N GLU A 809 -11.99 15.27 -11.39
CA GLU A 809 -12.86 15.14 -10.21
C GLU A 809 -14.12 16.02 -10.27
N ASP A 810 -14.19 17.01 -11.18
CA ASP A 810 -15.40 17.80 -11.41
C ASP A 810 -16.40 17.08 -12.34
N LEU A 811 -15.95 16.01 -13.01
CA LEU A 811 -16.75 15.27 -13.98
C LEU A 811 -17.45 14.05 -13.38
N LEU A 812 -17.67 13.99 -12.07
CA LEU A 812 -18.23 12.80 -11.41
C LEU A 812 -19.63 12.43 -11.91
N MET A 813 -19.85 11.12 -12.13
CA MET A 813 -21.18 10.57 -12.39
C MET A 813 -21.45 9.39 -11.46
N GLY A 814 -22.07 9.66 -10.32
CA GLY A 814 -22.36 8.63 -9.32
C GLY A 814 -21.09 7.95 -8.82
N LYS A 815 -20.96 6.65 -9.11
CA LYS A 815 -19.80 5.82 -8.74
C LYS A 815 -18.71 5.76 -9.82
N HIS A 816 -18.79 6.61 -10.84
CA HIS A 816 -17.90 6.63 -12.00
C HIS A 816 -17.10 7.94 -12.07
N MET A 817 -15.87 7.81 -12.56
CA MET A 817 -14.96 8.91 -12.85
C MET A 817 -14.36 8.67 -14.24
N PRO A 818 -13.87 9.72 -14.92
CA PRO A 818 -13.10 9.55 -16.15
C PRO A 818 -11.87 8.66 -15.92
N VAL A 819 -11.48 7.91 -16.95
CA VAL A 819 -10.27 7.09 -16.94
C VAL A 819 -9.06 7.93 -16.51
N SER A 820 -8.34 7.47 -15.49
CA SER A 820 -7.09 8.10 -15.05
C SER A 820 -5.95 7.10 -14.82
N MET A 821 -6.20 5.81 -15.04
CA MET A 821 -5.23 4.74 -14.87
C MET A 821 -4.77 4.21 -16.24
N PRO A 822 -3.50 3.79 -16.37
CA PRO A 822 -2.97 3.22 -17.60
C PRO A 822 -3.56 1.82 -17.89
N ASP A 823 -3.36 1.35 -19.12
CA ASP A 823 -3.66 -0.02 -19.54
C ASP A 823 -2.76 -0.46 -20.70
N ILE A 824 -2.82 -1.75 -21.05
CA ILE A 824 -2.32 -2.22 -22.35
C ILE A 824 -3.22 -1.63 -23.44
N LEU A 825 -2.62 -0.89 -24.37
CA LEU A 825 -3.35 -0.21 -25.43
C LEU A 825 -3.88 -1.19 -26.49
N SER A 826 -4.99 -0.81 -27.11
CA SER A 826 -5.58 -1.49 -28.25
C SER A 826 -6.01 -0.49 -29.33
N SER A 827 -6.33 -0.97 -30.53
CA SER A 827 -6.72 -0.17 -31.68
C SER A 827 -7.65 -0.95 -32.61
N ASP A 828 -8.59 -0.23 -33.22
CA ASP A 828 -9.45 -0.71 -34.31
C ASP A 828 -8.99 -0.21 -35.70
N GLY A 829 -7.86 0.51 -35.75
CA GLY A 829 -7.33 1.16 -36.95
C GLY A 829 -7.82 2.59 -37.17
N GLN A 830 -8.82 3.06 -36.41
CA GLN A 830 -9.30 4.45 -36.43
C GLN A 830 -8.90 5.20 -35.15
N TYR A 831 -8.96 4.52 -34.01
CA TYR A 831 -8.63 5.06 -32.70
C TYR A 831 -7.68 4.15 -31.92
N VAL A 832 -7.00 4.75 -30.94
CA VAL A 832 -6.27 4.05 -29.89
C VAL A 832 -7.09 4.10 -28.61
N TYR A 833 -7.15 3.00 -27.87
CA TYR A 833 -7.95 2.86 -26.66
C TYR A 833 -7.06 2.57 -25.43
N MET A 834 -7.37 3.23 -24.32
CA MET A 834 -6.82 2.93 -22.99
C MET A 834 -7.99 2.78 -22.03
N LYS A 835 -8.29 1.55 -21.58
CA LYS A 835 -9.59 1.25 -20.97
C LYS A 835 -10.71 1.71 -21.90
N SER A 836 -11.67 2.47 -21.37
CA SER A 836 -12.72 3.09 -22.15
C SER A 836 -12.39 4.51 -22.64
N GLN A 837 -11.14 4.99 -22.49
CA GLN A 837 -10.72 6.29 -23.02
C GLN A 837 -10.25 6.13 -24.47
N THR A 838 -10.93 6.84 -25.37
CA THR A 838 -10.62 6.89 -26.80
C THR A 838 -9.62 8.00 -27.11
N PHE A 839 -8.67 7.71 -28.00
CA PHE A 839 -7.66 8.62 -28.51
C PHE A 839 -7.62 8.63 -30.04
N THR A 840 -7.39 9.80 -30.62
CA THR A 840 -6.99 9.90 -32.04
C THR A 840 -5.65 9.19 -32.26
N MET A 841 -5.30 8.86 -33.50
CA MET A 841 -3.97 8.30 -33.83
C MET A 841 -2.78 9.21 -33.45
N ASP A 842 -2.99 10.53 -33.27
CA ASP A 842 -1.96 11.45 -32.74
C ASP A 842 -1.92 11.49 -31.20
N GLY A 843 -2.63 10.60 -30.50
CA GLY A 843 -2.59 10.46 -29.04
C GLY A 843 -3.39 11.51 -28.27
N LYS A 844 -4.28 12.27 -28.90
CA LYS A 844 -5.18 13.23 -28.24
C LYS A 844 -6.44 12.53 -27.74
N ARG A 845 -6.86 12.83 -26.51
CA ARG A 845 -8.13 12.34 -25.93
C ARG A 845 -9.30 12.89 -26.76
N VAL A 846 -10.17 12.02 -27.26
CA VAL A 846 -11.34 12.41 -28.06
C VAL A 846 -12.42 13.04 -27.18
N ARG A 847 -12.76 12.39 -26.05
CA ARG A 847 -13.73 12.87 -25.04
C ARG A 847 -13.26 12.47 -23.65
N VAL A 848 -13.37 13.39 -22.69
CA VAL A 848 -13.06 13.13 -21.27
C VAL A 848 -14.36 13.14 -20.48
N ARG A 849 -14.84 11.97 -20.08
CA ARG A 849 -16.09 11.80 -19.31
C ARG A 849 -16.06 10.47 -18.54
N PRO A 850 -16.83 10.31 -17.45
CA PRO A 850 -17.10 8.99 -16.91
C PRO A 850 -17.96 8.18 -17.88
N GLN A 851 -17.70 6.88 -17.93
CA GLN A 851 -18.51 5.93 -18.67
C GLN A 851 -19.15 4.93 -17.72
N ARG A 852 -20.41 4.60 -17.98
CA ARG A 852 -21.06 3.48 -17.28
C ARG A 852 -20.66 2.17 -17.99
N PRO A 853 -20.39 1.09 -17.24
CA PRO A 853 -20.07 -0.22 -17.81
C PRO A 853 -21.15 -0.79 -18.74
N ASP A 854 -22.41 -0.39 -18.54
CA ASP A 854 -23.57 -0.85 -19.32
C ASP A 854 -23.85 -0.01 -20.58
N THR A 855 -23.02 1.00 -20.87
CA THR A 855 -23.23 1.93 -21.99
C THR A 855 -22.05 1.89 -22.97
N GLN A 856 -22.33 1.45 -24.20
CA GLN A 856 -21.39 1.54 -25.34
C GLN A 856 -21.93 2.56 -26.35
N TYR A 857 -21.04 3.34 -26.97
CA TYR A 857 -21.41 4.36 -27.96
C TYR A 857 -21.02 3.84 -29.35
N ASP A 858 -21.97 3.80 -30.28
CA ASP A 858 -21.86 3.08 -31.57
C ASP A 858 -20.62 3.44 -32.42
N GLU A 859 -20.08 4.66 -32.30
CA GLU A 859 -18.90 5.13 -33.05
C GLU A 859 -17.54 4.92 -32.33
N GLU A 860 -17.55 4.45 -31.07
CA GLU A 860 -16.37 4.24 -30.21
C GLU A 860 -16.38 2.82 -29.58
N VAL A 861 -17.10 1.86 -30.19
CA VAL A 861 -17.25 0.50 -29.65
C VAL A 861 -15.95 -0.27 -29.78
N HIS A 862 -15.34 -0.61 -28.64
CA HIS A 862 -14.16 -1.47 -28.61
C HIS A 862 -14.27 -2.54 -27.53
N LEU A 863 -13.88 -3.77 -27.89
CA LEU A 863 -13.99 -5.01 -27.11
C LEU A 863 -13.32 -4.95 -25.72
N PHE A 864 -12.46 -3.95 -25.50
CA PHE A 864 -11.70 -3.71 -24.26
C PHE A 864 -12.21 -2.55 -23.39
N ALA A 865 -13.41 -2.03 -23.64
CA ALA A 865 -14.10 -1.14 -22.72
C ALA A 865 -14.94 -1.98 -21.72
N PRO A 866 -14.57 -2.06 -20.43
CA PRO A 866 -15.28 -2.82 -19.41
C PRO A 866 -16.67 -2.27 -19.09
#